data_AF-A0A925KSU5-F1
#
_entry.id   AF-A0A925KSU5-F1
#
_cell.length_a   1.000
_cell.length_b   1.000
_cell.length_c   1.000
_cell.angle_alpha   90.00
_cell.angle_beta   90.00
_cell.angle_gamma   90.00
#
_symmetry.space_group_name_H-M   'P 1'
#
loop_
_entity.id
_entity.type
_entity.pdbx_description
1 polymer ?
#
loop_
_entity_poly.entity_id
_entity_poly.type
_entity_poly.pdbx_seq_one_letter_code
_entity_poly.pdbx_strand_id
1 'polypeptide(L)'
;MKPLKVQVLIVICMLVFQFAHAQEKYSTVKIYTPSDKSERARLIGLLQIDHFQELENGVIITEIGAGDLAKLRTTAHRYEILVDDVAKRLETLNRKFYAERAKGIDPQQQRLAMEQNQKTVDDIIAEPTAFTVQPTFGGYYSFAQMEAAMNTLVASYPTIAQKISLGQSHEGRDIWCIKISDQVATDQLNEPEVLFIGLQHAREAIGGSSMIFLMQYLCQNYGTDTRIRDLVDNREVFIIPCMNPDGWEYNRNNGGVGSGWRKNRRDNAGSSWGVDLNRNWGVDWGNCSSPIIGDPTSCGSSDGFDDTYYGTAPFSEPETQAIRNFTYTKHFIAMIDQHAYGPYYSLPFGRPSLATNVMSADDDKFYTYISAAMGTYNGMRSGNSPQALGYEVAGGVKDWMLKGNVGTGTKGKVYGMTGEGGAGGGTGGSFGSFWAPASEIVNLCKGMTYQNLQLLYAAGSYVNLQDASDIDLASTSGSFDFKITRVGLENQPVDITVVPLENVRSVGSTVTVSSLTNYGDTYSGSITYSLSTSVTNGKRVRFAWRIQTGGYTYYDTVTKFYNPVTIFSDDMEGSTVGTNWAVTGGWNYTTERAYGGTKSLTESPGGNYSSSSIRRATYTGTIDLSDATASWVSFWVRHRAENFRDKLQVQVSDDGGASWTAIAGTTTIQEPGTLDGSTINGNPSLTGIREEWTRELFDLEEWLNTPALRIRLEFTSSGATSYDFSEDEGFHIDDFKVVKSITPLITLPVHFISFTGRLQQNEMVRLDWKAVTDEMHDNFHVEKSLNGTDFTQIGKGPAVAPYWMIDANPAIGNNYYRVRQTDKDGRVTYSQVINVFYDPANYQVTVYPNPVTDFVQIKFTSNRPEQYLICITDLTGRKVYEESIATSSGSKELNIPFSQMAAQLYILTVKNGRNEIVSTQRIAKQ
;
A
#
# COMPACT_ATOMS: atom_id res chain seq x y z
N MET A 1 -36.09 76.99 40.01
CA MET A 1 -35.16 75.93 40.49
C MET A 1 -35.15 74.77 39.49
N LYS A 2 -34.20 73.83 39.63
CA LYS A 2 -34.05 72.56 38.87
C LYS A 2 -35.13 71.52 39.28
N PRO A 3 -35.21 70.27 38.71
CA PRO A 3 -34.45 69.63 37.62
C PRO A 3 -35.41 69.26 36.43
N LEU A 4 -35.26 68.27 35.52
CA LEU A 4 -34.25 67.23 35.16
C LEU A 4 -34.36 66.87 33.65
N LYS A 5 -33.73 65.77 33.19
CA LYS A 5 -34.00 65.02 31.94
C LYS A 5 -33.78 63.52 32.19
N VAL A 6 -34.50 62.62 31.49
CA VAL A 6 -34.04 61.26 31.14
C VAL A 6 -34.63 60.90 29.76
N GLN A 7 -33.89 60.15 28.94
CA GLN A 7 -34.34 59.61 27.65
C GLN A 7 -34.75 58.14 27.80
N VAL A 8 -35.76 57.69 27.07
CA VAL A 8 -36.07 56.25 26.90
C VAL A 8 -35.68 55.87 25.47
N LEU A 9 -34.82 54.86 25.35
CA LEU A 9 -34.35 54.34 24.06
C LEU A 9 -35.07 53.02 23.74
N ILE A 10 -35.37 52.80 22.46
CA ILE A 10 -35.99 51.56 21.96
C ILE A 10 -34.94 50.44 21.99
N VAL A 11 -35.26 49.31 22.63
CA VAL A 11 -34.56 48.03 22.45
C VAL A 11 -35.60 46.96 22.19
N ILE A 12 -35.61 46.42 20.97
CA ILE A 12 -36.40 45.24 20.61
C ILE A 12 -35.57 44.01 20.99
N CYS A 13 -35.96 43.30 22.04
CA CYS A 13 -35.35 42.02 22.38
C CYS A 13 -35.76 40.95 21.36
N MET A 14 -34.96 40.78 20.31
CA MET A 14 -34.97 39.54 19.53
C MET A 14 -34.46 38.41 20.43
N LEU A 15 -35.38 37.64 21.01
CA LEU A 15 -35.07 36.36 21.64
C LEU A 15 -34.70 35.33 20.55
N VAL A 16 -33.47 35.44 20.05
CA VAL A 16 -32.83 34.37 19.29
C VAL A 16 -32.62 33.22 20.26
N PHE A 17 -33.54 32.25 20.26
CA PHE A 17 -33.33 30.96 20.90
C PHE A 17 -32.23 30.23 20.14
N GLN A 18 -30.97 30.46 20.54
CA GLN A 18 -29.90 29.52 20.27
C GLN A 18 -30.22 28.24 21.05
N PHE A 19 -30.94 27.32 20.41
CA PHE A 19 -30.94 25.93 20.81
C PHE A 19 -29.52 25.41 20.60
N ALA A 20 -28.70 25.51 21.65
CA ALA A 20 -27.51 24.70 21.79
C ALA A 20 -27.97 23.25 21.93
N HIS A 21 -28.17 22.58 20.79
CA HIS A 21 -28.38 21.14 20.76
C HIS A 21 -27.19 20.50 21.46
N ALA A 22 -27.46 19.85 22.59
CA ALA A 22 -26.45 19.05 23.27
C ALA A 22 -25.97 17.98 22.29
N GLN A 23 -24.65 17.81 22.18
CA GLN A 23 -24.06 16.79 21.33
C GLN A 23 -24.73 15.44 21.57
N GLU A 24 -25.14 14.76 20.48
CA GLU A 24 -25.65 13.42 20.61
C GLU A 24 -24.55 12.50 21.16
N LYS A 25 -24.88 11.83 22.26
CA LYS A 25 -23.94 11.05 23.04
C LYS A 25 -23.94 9.61 22.55
N TYR A 26 -22.86 9.21 21.89
CA TYR A 26 -22.63 7.82 21.50
C TYR A 26 -21.88 7.06 22.60
N SER A 27 -22.28 5.82 22.81
CA SER A 27 -21.70 4.90 23.78
C SER A 27 -21.32 3.58 23.10
N THR A 28 -20.12 3.08 23.36
CA THR A 28 -19.77 1.69 22.99
C THR A 28 -20.42 0.73 24.00
N VAL A 29 -21.22 -0.19 23.49
CA VAL A 29 -21.89 -1.23 24.28
C VAL A 29 -21.50 -2.63 23.80
N LYS A 30 -21.50 -3.56 24.74
CA LYS A 30 -21.38 -5.00 24.51
C LYS A 30 -22.73 -5.63 24.81
N ILE A 31 -23.36 -6.23 23.82
CA ILE A 31 -24.72 -6.78 23.89
C ILE A 31 -24.63 -8.31 23.76
N TYR A 32 -25.21 -9.01 24.72
CA TYR A 32 -25.34 -10.47 24.67
C TYR A 32 -26.61 -10.79 23.85
N THR A 33 -26.44 -11.16 22.59
CA THR A 33 -27.57 -11.39 21.68
C THR A 33 -28.18 -12.79 21.91
N PRO A 34 -29.49 -12.97 21.64
CA PRO A 34 -30.12 -14.28 21.76
C PRO A 34 -29.63 -15.23 20.66
N SER A 35 -29.61 -16.53 20.95
CA SER A 35 -29.25 -17.57 19.98
C SER A 35 -30.32 -17.82 18.92
N ASP A 36 -31.55 -17.34 19.11
CA ASP A 36 -32.57 -17.33 18.06
C ASP A 36 -32.27 -16.22 17.04
N LYS A 37 -32.13 -16.61 15.77
CA LYS A 37 -31.76 -15.69 14.68
C LYS A 37 -32.81 -14.60 14.43
N SER A 38 -34.09 -14.88 14.70
CA SER A 38 -35.19 -13.93 14.49
C SER A 38 -35.26 -12.89 15.62
N GLU A 39 -35.13 -13.33 16.88
CA GLU A 39 -35.02 -12.42 18.02
C GLU A 39 -33.75 -11.55 17.91
N ARG A 40 -32.61 -12.12 17.49
CA ARG A 40 -31.37 -11.38 17.25
C ARG A 40 -31.54 -10.33 16.14
N ALA A 41 -32.12 -10.69 15.00
CA ALA A 41 -32.34 -9.73 13.91
C ALA A 41 -33.23 -8.56 14.36
N ARG A 42 -34.30 -8.86 15.11
CA ARG A 42 -35.21 -7.83 15.65
C ARG A 42 -34.56 -6.94 16.71
N LEU A 43 -33.60 -7.44 17.49
CA LEU A 43 -32.79 -6.60 18.39
C LEU A 43 -31.88 -5.65 17.60
N ILE A 44 -31.21 -6.15 16.56
CA ILE A 44 -30.33 -5.36 15.68
C ILE A 44 -31.13 -4.25 14.98
N GLY A 45 -32.29 -4.58 14.39
CA GLY A 45 -33.19 -3.60 13.76
C GLY A 45 -33.78 -2.58 14.74
N LEU A 46 -34.21 -3.01 15.94
CA LEU A 46 -34.72 -2.12 16.99
C LEU A 46 -33.71 -1.02 17.35
N LEU A 47 -32.42 -1.39 17.43
CA LEU A 47 -31.31 -0.54 17.83
C LEU A 47 -30.58 0.13 16.65
N GLN A 48 -31.07 -0.08 15.42
CA GLN A 48 -30.49 0.42 14.16
C GLN A 48 -28.99 0.17 14.00
N ILE A 49 -28.52 -0.99 14.47
CA ILE A 49 -27.10 -1.38 14.43
C ILE A 49 -26.72 -1.72 12.98
N ASP A 50 -25.84 -0.92 12.37
CA ASP A 50 -25.34 -1.10 11.00
C ASP A 50 -23.91 -1.68 10.94
N HIS A 51 -23.15 -1.67 12.04
CA HIS A 51 -21.82 -2.28 12.17
C HIS A 51 -21.65 -2.89 13.55
N PHE A 52 -20.96 -4.02 13.66
CA PHE A 52 -20.60 -4.60 14.97
C PHE A 52 -19.41 -5.54 14.88
N GLN A 53 -18.55 -5.53 15.90
CA GLN A 53 -17.62 -6.62 16.14
C GLN A 53 -18.37 -7.75 16.86
N GLU A 54 -18.44 -8.93 16.28
CA GLU A 54 -18.95 -10.11 16.99
C GLU A 54 -17.81 -10.88 17.66
N LEU A 55 -18.09 -11.40 18.85
CA LEU A 55 -17.23 -12.25 19.65
C LEU A 55 -17.87 -13.63 19.80
N GLU A 56 -17.08 -14.60 20.25
CA GLU A 56 -17.53 -15.95 20.59
C GLU A 56 -18.86 -15.96 21.38
N ASN A 57 -19.72 -16.94 21.11
CA ASN A 57 -21.01 -17.16 21.77
C ASN A 57 -22.08 -16.08 21.51
N GLY A 58 -22.02 -15.37 20.38
CA GLY A 58 -23.11 -14.46 19.95
C GLY A 58 -23.14 -13.11 20.69
N VAL A 59 -21.98 -12.64 21.17
CA VAL A 59 -21.86 -11.35 21.85
C VAL A 59 -21.36 -10.31 20.87
N ILE A 60 -22.12 -9.24 20.65
CA ILE A 60 -21.72 -8.15 19.74
C ILE A 60 -21.21 -6.94 20.53
N ILE A 61 -20.28 -6.20 19.93
CA ILE A 61 -19.82 -4.89 20.41
C ILE A 61 -20.05 -3.85 19.29
N THR A 62 -20.69 -2.74 19.65
CA THR A 62 -21.09 -1.67 18.73
C THR A 62 -21.12 -0.32 19.42
N GLU A 63 -20.97 0.76 18.65
CA GLU A 63 -21.32 2.11 19.09
C GLU A 63 -22.81 2.36 18.81
N ILE A 64 -23.56 2.91 19.77
CA ILE A 64 -24.97 3.29 19.58
C ILE A 64 -25.27 4.68 20.18
N GLY A 65 -26.26 5.36 19.61
CA GLY A 65 -26.71 6.68 20.07
C GLY A 65 -27.47 6.63 21.40
N ALA A 66 -27.70 7.81 21.99
CA ALA A 66 -28.39 7.93 23.28
C ALA A 66 -29.84 7.44 23.22
N GLY A 67 -30.50 7.56 22.06
CA GLY A 67 -31.84 7.02 21.81
C GLY A 67 -31.87 5.50 21.86
N ASP A 68 -30.97 4.82 21.13
CA ASP A 68 -30.88 3.36 21.08
C ASP A 68 -30.37 2.76 22.39
N LEU A 69 -29.48 3.45 23.11
CA LEU A 69 -29.13 3.07 24.48
C LEU A 69 -30.35 3.14 25.42
N ALA A 70 -31.28 4.08 25.19
CA ALA A 70 -32.55 4.11 25.92
C ALA A 70 -33.51 2.99 25.49
N LYS A 71 -33.58 2.63 24.19
CA LYS A 71 -34.31 1.43 23.71
C LYS A 71 -33.76 0.16 24.38
N LEU A 72 -32.45 -0.07 24.30
CA LEU A 72 -31.74 -1.22 24.87
C LEU A 72 -32.03 -1.39 26.38
N ARG A 73 -32.07 -0.29 27.14
CA ARG A 73 -32.45 -0.24 28.57
C ARG A 73 -33.88 -0.73 28.86
N THR A 74 -34.78 -0.76 27.88
CA THR A 74 -36.14 -1.31 28.03
C THR A 74 -36.25 -2.79 27.69
N THR A 75 -35.22 -3.37 27.06
CA THR A 75 -35.19 -4.81 26.74
C THR A 75 -34.81 -5.65 27.97
N ALA A 76 -35.18 -6.93 27.95
CA ALA A 76 -34.71 -7.90 28.95
C ALA A 76 -33.28 -8.43 28.68
N HIS A 77 -32.58 -7.89 27.68
CA HIS A 77 -31.29 -8.42 27.23
C HIS A 77 -30.14 -7.93 28.12
N ARG A 78 -29.13 -8.78 28.34
CA ARG A 78 -27.90 -8.39 29.05
C ARG A 78 -27.03 -7.53 28.14
N TYR A 79 -26.53 -6.42 28.67
CA TYR A 79 -25.52 -5.60 28.04
C TYR A 79 -24.55 -5.00 29.08
N GLU A 80 -23.38 -4.58 28.62
CA GLU A 80 -22.34 -3.89 29.38
C GLU A 80 -21.98 -2.59 28.62
N ILE A 81 -21.97 -1.45 29.30
CA ILE A 81 -21.49 -0.18 28.72
C ILE A 81 -19.96 -0.16 28.86
N LEU A 82 -19.25 -0.25 27.74
CA LEU A 82 -17.79 -0.31 27.69
C LEU A 82 -17.18 1.09 27.62
N VAL A 83 -17.82 2.00 26.88
CA VAL A 83 -17.48 3.42 26.81
C VAL A 83 -18.78 4.20 26.91
N ASP A 84 -18.96 4.94 27.99
CA ASP A 84 -20.15 5.77 28.19
C ASP A 84 -20.17 6.95 27.20
N ASP A 85 -19.01 7.54 26.88
CA ASP A 85 -18.87 8.75 26.06
C ASP A 85 -17.70 8.61 25.08
N VAL A 86 -18.01 8.26 23.83
CA VAL A 86 -17.01 8.00 22.77
C VAL A 86 -16.22 9.26 22.41
N ALA A 87 -16.88 10.39 22.23
CA ALA A 87 -16.24 11.67 21.89
C ALA A 87 -15.20 12.08 22.94
N LYS A 88 -15.57 12.03 24.23
CA LYS A 88 -14.68 12.35 25.36
C LYS A 88 -13.53 11.35 25.53
N ARG A 89 -13.75 10.07 25.18
CA ARG A 89 -12.66 9.07 25.11
C ARG A 89 -11.65 9.48 24.03
N LEU A 90 -12.11 9.78 22.83
CA LEU A 90 -11.27 10.15 21.69
C LEU A 90 -10.52 11.46 21.94
N GLU A 91 -11.16 12.49 22.50
CA GLU A 91 -10.46 13.70 22.95
C GLU A 91 -9.31 13.37 23.91
N THR A 92 -9.50 12.42 24.81
CA THR A 92 -8.52 12.09 25.86
C THR A 92 -7.33 11.31 25.30
N LEU A 93 -7.58 10.40 24.34
CA LEU A 93 -6.53 9.73 23.57
C LEU A 93 -5.76 10.74 22.71
N ASN A 94 -6.46 11.64 22.02
CA ASN A 94 -5.87 12.65 21.14
C ASN A 94 -5.08 13.71 21.92
N ARG A 95 -5.55 14.14 23.10
CA ARG A 95 -4.78 15.01 24.02
C ARG A 95 -3.47 14.34 24.46
N LYS A 96 -3.49 13.03 24.75
CA LYS A 96 -2.26 12.27 25.07
C LYS A 96 -1.32 12.21 23.87
N PHE A 97 -1.83 11.90 22.67
CA PHE A 97 -1.06 11.87 21.43
C PHE A 97 -0.30 13.19 21.20
N TYR A 98 -0.99 14.32 21.24
CA TYR A 98 -0.36 15.64 21.03
C TYR A 98 0.58 16.04 22.18
N ALA A 99 0.31 15.62 23.42
CA ALA A 99 1.19 15.88 24.55
C ALA A 99 2.53 15.14 24.46
N GLU A 100 2.58 13.94 23.87
CA GLU A 100 3.86 13.23 23.62
C GLU A 100 4.58 13.76 22.37
N ARG A 101 3.84 14.01 21.26
CA ARG A 101 4.39 14.68 20.05
C ARG A 101 5.08 16.00 20.40
N ALA A 102 4.53 16.79 21.33
CA ALA A 102 5.12 18.05 21.81
C ALA A 102 6.45 17.87 22.59
N LYS A 103 6.81 16.65 22.99
CA LYS A 103 8.10 16.31 23.64
C LYS A 103 9.13 15.74 22.65
N GLY A 104 8.78 15.61 21.36
CA GLY A 104 9.58 14.88 20.37
C GLY A 104 9.50 13.35 20.49
N ILE A 105 8.55 12.83 21.27
CA ILE A 105 8.20 11.41 21.31
C ILE A 105 7.13 11.18 20.25
N ASP A 106 7.24 10.13 19.44
CA ASP A 106 6.11 9.71 18.60
C ASP A 106 5.30 8.59 19.29
N PRO A 107 4.07 8.86 19.75
CA PRO A 107 3.24 7.87 20.44
C PRO A 107 2.33 7.08 19.49
N GLN A 108 2.56 7.12 18.17
CA GLN A 108 1.89 6.20 17.24
C GLN A 108 2.10 4.76 17.71
N GLN A 109 1.01 3.99 17.85
CA GLN A 109 1.14 2.57 18.12
C GLN A 109 1.58 1.89 16.82
N GLN A 110 2.85 1.48 16.78
CA GLN A 110 3.48 0.86 15.62
C GLN A 110 2.72 -0.42 15.22
N ARG A 111 1.89 -0.34 14.18
CA ARG A 111 1.47 -1.52 13.43
C ARG A 111 2.58 -1.79 12.43
N LEU A 112 3.08 -3.03 12.40
CA LEU A 112 4.13 -3.47 11.49
C LEU A 112 3.48 -4.35 10.41
N ALA A 113 3.97 -4.33 9.17
CA ALA A 113 3.52 -5.22 8.10
C ALA A 113 4.70 -5.62 7.22
N MET A 114 4.62 -6.82 6.65
CA MET A 114 5.78 -7.71 6.61
C MET A 114 5.71 -8.65 5.41
N GLU A 115 6.73 -8.59 4.56
CA GLU A 115 7.00 -9.59 3.50
C GLU A 115 8.44 -9.46 2.93
N GLN A 116 9.33 -8.75 3.64
CA GLN A 116 10.70 -8.49 3.21
C GLN A 116 11.64 -8.45 4.42
N ASN A 117 12.11 -9.61 4.89
CA ASN A 117 13.18 -9.79 5.88
C ASN A 117 13.24 -8.70 6.98
N GLN A 118 12.33 -8.78 7.96
CA GLN A 118 12.24 -7.89 9.13
C GLN A 118 11.84 -6.42 8.86
N LYS A 119 11.46 -6.06 7.63
CA LYS A 119 10.83 -4.76 7.34
C LYS A 119 9.41 -4.63 7.92
N THR A 120 9.03 -3.38 8.16
CA THR A 120 7.74 -2.94 8.73
C THR A 120 6.87 -2.24 7.68
N VAL A 121 5.63 -1.80 8.01
CA VAL A 121 4.82 -1.03 7.04
C VAL A 121 5.57 0.24 6.62
N ASP A 122 6.30 0.84 7.55
CA ASP A 122 6.99 2.12 7.38
C ASP A 122 8.17 2.03 6.40
N ASP A 123 8.74 0.82 6.26
CA ASP A 123 9.79 0.51 5.28
C ASP A 123 9.24 0.17 3.88
N ILE A 124 7.92 0.05 3.74
CA ILE A 124 7.22 -0.28 2.48
C ILE A 124 6.42 0.93 1.98
N ILE A 125 5.63 1.55 2.87
CA ILE A 125 4.78 2.71 2.66
C ILE A 125 5.21 3.82 3.63
N ALA A 126 6.18 4.63 3.20
CA ALA A 126 6.60 5.83 3.94
C ALA A 126 5.45 6.85 4.07
N GLU A 127 5.37 7.55 5.21
CA GLU A 127 4.43 8.67 5.41
C GLU A 127 4.79 9.84 4.46
N PRO A 128 3.86 10.35 3.62
CA PRO A 128 4.13 11.49 2.76
C PRO A 128 4.47 12.73 3.59
N THR A 129 5.48 13.48 3.16
CA THR A 129 5.98 14.69 3.86
C THR A 129 4.96 15.83 3.94
N ALA A 130 3.91 15.77 3.12
CA ALA A 130 2.76 16.68 3.13
C ALA A 130 1.54 16.13 3.90
N PHE A 131 1.58 14.88 4.38
CA PHE A 131 0.53 14.32 5.20
C PHE A 131 0.63 14.87 6.62
N THR A 132 -0.51 15.21 7.22
CA THR A 132 -0.55 15.79 8.57
C THR A 132 -1.78 15.33 9.32
N VAL A 133 -1.57 14.67 10.46
CA VAL A 133 -2.63 14.39 11.43
C VAL A 133 -3.02 15.72 12.09
N GLN A 134 -4.28 16.15 11.91
CA GLN A 134 -4.69 17.53 12.19
C GLN A 134 -4.86 17.81 13.70
N PRO A 135 -4.30 18.91 14.24
CA PRO A 135 -4.44 19.26 15.66
C PRO A 135 -5.88 19.62 16.06
N THR A 136 -6.73 19.92 15.08
CA THR A 136 -8.17 20.14 15.19
C THR A 136 -8.96 18.92 14.72
N PHE A 137 -10.24 18.83 15.08
CA PHE A 137 -11.17 17.81 14.54
C PHE A 137 -10.65 16.36 14.67
N GLY A 138 -9.94 16.07 15.78
CA GLY A 138 -9.57 14.72 16.18
C GLY A 138 -8.43 14.05 15.41
N GLY A 139 -7.71 14.79 14.57
CA GLY A 139 -6.72 14.23 13.64
C GLY A 139 -7.15 14.34 12.17
N TYR A 140 -8.40 14.67 11.90
CA TYR A 140 -9.00 14.66 10.57
C TYR A 140 -9.10 16.06 9.93
N TYR A 141 -9.07 16.08 8.61
CA TYR A 141 -9.18 17.30 7.80
C TYR A 141 -10.64 17.79 7.76
N SER A 142 -10.91 19.06 8.07
CA SER A 142 -12.15 19.70 7.61
C SER A 142 -12.21 19.71 6.07
N PHE A 143 -13.39 19.91 5.48
CA PHE A 143 -13.51 19.96 4.02
C PHE A 143 -12.58 21.02 3.40
N ALA A 144 -12.54 22.22 3.98
CA ALA A 144 -11.62 23.28 3.55
C ALA A 144 -10.13 22.94 3.71
N GLN A 145 -9.76 22.08 4.67
CA GLN A 145 -8.39 21.56 4.80
C GLN A 145 -8.07 20.49 3.75
N MET A 146 -9.05 19.65 3.36
CA MET A 146 -8.91 18.73 2.22
C MET A 146 -8.70 19.52 0.92
N GLU A 147 -9.49 20.58 0.70
CA GLU A 147 -9.32 21.49 -0.44
C GLU A 147 -7.94 22.16 -0.45
N ALA A 148 -7.45 22.64 0.69
CA ALA A 148 -6.12 23.21 0.80
C ALA A 148 -5.01 22.19 0.50
N ALA A 149 -5.15 20.94 0.99
CA ALA A 149 -4.22 19.86 0.69
C ALA A 149 -4.21 19.50 -0.80
N MET A 150 -5.39 19.36 -1.43
CA MET A 150 -5.55 19.11 -2.86
C MET A 150 -4.97 20.25 -3.73
N ASN A 151 -5.25 21.50 -3.38
CA ASN A 151 -4.68 22.66 -4.08
C ASN A 151 -3.15 22.69 -3.97
N THR A 152 -2.60 22.34 -2.80
CA THR A 152 -1.14 22.27 -2.55
C THR A 152 -0.49 21.12 -3.33
N LEU A 153 -1.15 19.98 -3.42
CA LEU A 153 -0.71 18.84 -4.22
C LEU A 153 -0.59 19.22 -5.71
N VAL A 154 -1.66 19.77 -6.29
CA VAL A 154 -1.69 20.19 -7.70
C VAL A 154 -0.66 21.29 -7.98
N ALA A 155 -0.46 22.24 -7.06
CA ALA A 155 0.58 23.27 -7.19
C ALA A 155 2.01 22.70 -7.10
N SER A 156 2.21 21.55 -6.46
CA SER A 156 3.52 20.91 -6.29
C SER A 156 3.85 19.92 -7.42
N TYR A 157 2.83 19.28 -7.99
CA TYR A 157 2.95 18.24 -9.02
C TYR A 157 2.09 18.53 -10.28
N PRO A 158 2.13 19.76 -10.85
CA PRO A 158 1.17 20.22 -11.86
C PRO A 158 1.24 19.50 -13.22
N THR A 159 2.28 18.70 -13.47
CA THR A 159 2.42 17.87 -14.67
C THR A 159 1.68 16.54 -14.56
N ILE A 160 1.46 16.03 -13.34
CA ILE A 160 0.87 14.71 -13.10
C ILE A 160 -0.41 14.73 -12.27
N ALA A 161 -0.78 15.86 -11.64
CA ALA A 161 -1.96 15.96 -10.77
C ALA A 161 -2.90 17.10 -11.18
N GLN A 162 -4.19 16.81 -11.32
CA GLN A 162 -5.24 17.79 -11.66
C GLN A 162 -6.43 17.67 -10.70
N LYS A 163 -6.97 18.81 -10.24
CA LYS A 163 -8.23 18.85 -9.46
C LYS A 163 -9.43 19.16 -10.37
N ILE A 164 -10.48 18.35 -10.24
CA ILE A 164 -11.71 18.38 -11.05
C ILE A 164 -12.91 18.46 -10.09
N SER A 165 -13.91 19.30 -10.37
CA SER A 165 -15.22 19.21 -9.70
C SER A 165 -16.14 18.32 -10.54
N LEU A 166 -16.77 17.34 -9.90
CA LEU A 166 -17.70 16.40 -10.55
C LEU A 166 -19.15 16.88 -10.52
N GLY A 167 -19.42 18.01 -9.86
CA GLY A 167 -20.76 18.49 -9.52
C GLY A 167 -20.78 19.06 -8.10
N GLN A 168 -21.97 19.42 -7.62
CA GLN A 168 -22.15 19.98 -6.28
C GLN A 168 -23.10 19.13 -5.44
N SER A 169 -22.88 19.10 -4.14
CA SER A 169 -23.74 18.49 -3.12
C SER A 169 -25.05 19.25 -2.90
N HIS A 170 -25.93 18.73 -2.04
CA HIS A 170 -27.23 19.34 -1.72
C HIS A 170 -27.13 20.78 -1.18
N GLU A 171 -26.15 21.07 -0.32
CA GLU A 171 -25.86 22.42 0.22
C GLU A 171 -24.91 23.24 -0.68
N GLY A 172 -24.54 22.73 -1.86
CA GLY A 172 -23.79 23.47 -2.88
C GLY A 172 -22.26 23.46 -2.77
N ARG A 173 -21.67 22.46 -2.08
CA ARG A 173 -20.21 22.27 -2.03
C ARG A 173 -19.75 21.42 -3.23
N ASP A 174 -18.63 21.77 -3.85
CA ASP A 174 -18.05 20.98 -4.96
C ASP A 174 -17.64 19.57 -4.50
N ILE A 175 -17.94 18.56 -5.32
CA ILE A 175 -17.49 17.18 -5.12
C ILE A 175 -16.18 17.02 -5.87
N TRP A 176 -15.07 17.21 -5.15
CA TRP A 176 -13.72 17.23 -5.72
C TRP A 176 -13.16 15.84 -6.00
N CYS A 177 -12.52 15.70 -7.16
CA CYS A 177 -11.69 14.58 -7.55
C CYS A 177 -10.27 15.07 -7.88
N ILE A 178 -9.25 14.29 -7.53
CA ILE A 178 -7.90 14.40 -8.09
C ILE A 178 -7.71 13.31 -9.15
N LYS A 179 -7.35 13.71 -10.37
CA LYS A 179 -6.74 12.80 -11.36
C LYS A 179 -5.22 12.78 -11.16
N ILE A 180 -4.62 11.60 -11.26
CA ILE A 180 -3.18 11.39 -11.39
C ILE A 180 -2.89 10.49 -12.60
N SER A 181 -2.12 10.98 -13.58
CA SER A 181 -1.49 10.22 -14.69
C SER A 181 -0.33 11.04 -15.29
N ASP A 182 0.51 10.48 -16.14
CA ASP A 182 1.61 11.22 -16.78
C ASP A 182 1.14 12.29 -17.79
N GLN A 183 0.07 12.02 -18.56
CA GLN A 183 -0.60 12.98 -19.46
C GLN A 183 -1.89 13.52 -18.84
N VAL A 184 -1.81 14.01 -17.59
CA VAL A 184 -2.96 14.37 -16.74
C VAL A 184 -3.99 15.32 -17.38
N ALA A 185 -3.59 16.11 -18.38
CA ALA A 185 -4.46 17.06 -19.10
C ALA A 185 -5.32 16.45 -20.23
N THR A 186 -5.10 15.17 -20.58
CA THR A 186 -5.79 14.44 -21.64
C THR A 186 -6.40 13.14 -21.13
N ASP A 187 -7.19 12.45 -21.96
CA ASP A 187 -7.88 11.21 -21.60
C ASP A 187 -7.24 10.01 -22.34
N GLN A 188 -6.55 9.15 -21.59
CA GLN A 188 -5.71 8.06 -22.07
C GLN A 188 -6.53 6.78 -22.22
N LEU A 189 -7.37 6.72 -23.27
CA LEU A 189 -8.29 5.59 -23.56
C LEU A 189 -7.64 4.20 -23.74
N ASN A 190 -6.30 4.13 -23.69
CA ASN A 190 -5.48 2.93 -23.74
C ASN A 190 -4.88 2.53 -22.38
N GLU A 191 -5.26 3.19 -21.29
CA GLU A 191 -4.74 2.95 -19.94
C GLU A 191 -5.88 2.61 -18.96
N PRO A 192 -5.66 1.67 -18.03
CA PRO A 192 -6.64 1.35 -17.00
C PRO A 192 -6.95 2.54 -16.10
N GLU A 193 -8.22 2.95 -16.08
CA GLU A 193 -8.73 3.92 -15.11
C GLU A 193 -9.19 3.22 -13.83
N VAL A 194 -8.81 3.77 -12.67
CA VAL A 194 -9.17 3.23 -11.34
C VAL A 194 -9.72 4.33 -10.44
N LEU A 195 -10.86 4.07 -9.80
CA LEU A 195 -11.57 5.03 -8.96
C LEU A 195 -11.46 4.68 -7.46
N PHE A 196 -11.05 5.65 -6.66
CA PHE A 196 -11.00 5.55 -5.20
C PHE A 196 -11.93 6.60 -4.59
N ILE A 197 -12.82 6.18 -3.69
CA ILE A 197 -13.82 7.05 -3.05
C ILE A 197 -13.63 7.00 -1.53
N GLY A 198 -13.82 8.13 -0.85
CA GLY A 198 -13.87 8.23 0.60
C GLY A 198 -15.01 9.13 1.09
N LEU A 199 -15.50 8.86 2.31
CA LEU A 199 -16.61 9.57 2.95
C LEU A 199 -17.87 9.63 2.07
N GLN A 200 -18.33 8.49 1.56
CA GLN A 200 -19.73 8.37 1.12
C GLN A 200 -20.69 8.49 2.32
N HIS A 201 -20.32 7.96 3.49
CA HIS A 201 -20.95 8.31 4.75
C HIS A 201 -20.07 9.27 5.56
N ALA A 202 -20.73 10.16 6.30
CA ALA A 202 -20.09 11.26 6.98
C ALA A 202 -19.44 10.92 8.34
N ARG A 203 -19.76 9.78 8.97
CA ARG A 203 -19.14 9.38 10.25
C ARG A 203 -17.79 8.69 10.09
N GLU A 204 -17.47 8.24 8.88
CA GLU A 204 -16.48 7.19 8.59
C GLU A 204 -15.08 7.79 8.31
N ALA A 205 -14.59 8.55 9.29
CA ALA A 205 -13.57 9.58 9.16
C ALA A 205 -12.26 9.15 8.47
N ILE A 206 -11.85 7.88 8.61
CA ILE A 206 -10.60 7.36 8.03
C ILE A 206 -10.66 7.21 6.49
N GLY A 207 -11.86 7.09 5.91
CA GLY A 207 -12.06 7.05 4.47
C GLY A 207 -11.49 8.29 3.78
N GLY A 208 -11.75 9.48 4.33
CA GLY A 208 -11.24 10.73 3.75
C GLY A 208 -9.73 10.93 3.94
N SER A 209 -9.20 10.63 5.13
CA SER A 209 -7.76 10.76 5.40
C SER A 209 -6.90 9.80 4.56
N SER A 210 -7.35 8.57 4.34
CA SER A 210 -6.61 7.60 3.51
C SER A 210 -6.55 8.00 2.03
N MET A 211 -7.59 8.65 1.49
CA MET A 211 -7.57 9.23 0.15
C MET A 211 -6.56 10.39 0.02
N ILE A 212 -6.49 11.28 1.01
CA ILE A 212 -5.48 12.35 1.05
C ILE A 212 -4.06 11.78 1.15
N PHE A 213 -3.86 10.72 1.94
CA PHE A 213 -2.58 10.01 2.02
C PHE A 213 -2.17 9.38 0.67
N LEU A 214 -3.09 8.66 0.01
CA LEU A 214 -2.84 8.00 -1.27
C LEU A 214 -2.41 9.00 -2.36
N MET A 215 -3.14 10.09 -2.55
CA MET A 215 -2.82 11.09 -3.58
C MET A 215 -1.46 11.79 -3.33
N GLN A 216 -1.09 11.98 -2.06
CA GLN A 216 0.21 12.53 -1.67
C GLN A 216 1.34 11.49 -1.85
N TYR A 217 1.10 10.23 -1.51
CA TYR A 217 2.07 9.14 -1.66
C TYR A 217 2.43 8.88 -3.13
N LEU A 218 1.44 8.81 -4.02
CA LEU A 218 1.66 8.60 -5.46
C LEU A 218 2.50 9.74 -6.07
N CYS A 219 2.06 10.98 -5.89
CA CYS A 219 2.76 12.15 -6.44
C CYS A 219 4.19 12.33 -5.87
N GLN A 220 4.38 12.12 -4.57
CA GLN A 220 5.71 12.28 -3.94
C GLN A 220 6.71 11.24 -4.45
N ASN A 221 6.29 9.98 -4.59
CA ASN A 221 7.19 8.89 -4.95
C ASN A 221 7.40 8.72 -6.46
N TYR A 222 6.56 9.34 -7.31
CA TYR A 222 6.70 9.34 -8.77
C TYR A 222 8.12 9.66 -9.27
N GLY A 223 8.81 10.61 -8.64
CA GLY A 223 10.18 10.99 -9.02
C GLY A 223 11.29 10.06 -8.52
N THR A 224 10.99 9.09 -7.64
CA THR A 224 12.01 8.36 -6.85
C THR A 224 11.82 6.86 -6.76
N ASP A 225 10.58 6.34 -6.78
CA ASP A 225 10.28 4.90 -6.82
C ASP A 225 9.79 4.53 -8.22
N THR A 226 10.54 3.66 -8.90
CA THR A 226 10.18 3.25 -10.27
C THR A 226 8.85 2.53 -10.34
N ARG A 227 8.43 1.81 -9.29
CA ARG A 227 7.14 1.08 -9.28
C ARG A 227 5.96 2.03 -9.25
N ILE A 228 6.10 3.14 -8.50
CA ILE A 228 5.08 4.19 -8.42
C ILE A 228 5.05 5.02 -9.70
N ARG A 229 6.22 5.27 -10.31
CA ARG A 229 6.28 5.89 -11.64
C ARG A 229 5.64 5.01 -12.70
N ASP A 230 6.06 3.75 -12.82
CA ASP A 230 5.51 2.79 -13.80
C ASP A 230 3.99 2.61 -13.65
N LEU A 231 3.41 2.78 -12.44
CA LEU A 231 1.96 2.86 -12.24
C LEU A 231 1.34 4.15 -12.80
N VAL A 232 1.90 5.33 -12.51
CA VAL A 232 1.36 6.62 -12.96
C VAL A 232 1.58 6.86 -14.46
N ASP A 233 2.63 6.27 -15.04
CA ASP A 233 2.95 6.26 -16.47
C ASP A 233 2.05 5.32 -17.29
N ASN A 234 1.18 4.52 -16.65
CA ASN A 234 0.33 3.52 -17.32
C ASN A 234 -1.06 3.35 -16.67
N ARG A 235 -1.58 4.35 -15.94
CA ARG A 235 -2.90 4.32 -15.26
C ARG A 235 -3.46 5.74 -15.14
N GLU A 236 -4.77 5.88 -15.28
CA GLU A 236 -5.47 7.06 -14.76
C GLU A 236 -6.03 6.78 -13.37
N VAL A 237 -5.44 7.40 -12.35
CA VAL A 237 -5.86 7.22 -10.95
C VAL A 237 -6.76 8.38 -10.54
N PHE A 238 -8.02 8.08 -10.19
CA PHE A 238 -9.02 9.07 -9.80
C PHE A 238 -9.37 8.92 -8.31
N ILE A 239 -9.20 9.98 -7.52
CA ILE A 239 -9.31 9.93 -6.06
C ILE A 239 -10.29 11.00 -5.58
N ILE A 240 -11.37 10.58 -4.90
CA ILE A 240 -12.42 11.44 -4.36
C ILE A 240 -12.35 11.38 -2.82
N PRO A 241 -11.70 12.34 -2.14
CA PRO A 241 -11.50 12.26 -0.68
C PRO A 241 -12.75 12.56 0.14
N CYS A 242 -13.80 13.15 -0.46
CA CYS A 242 -15.06 13.37 0.23
C CYS A 242 -16.23 13.41 -0.77
N MET A 243 -17.01 12.32 -0.83
CA MET A 243 -18.24 12.26 -1.64
C MET A 243 -19.43 12.97 -0.96
N ASN A 244 -19.47 12.98 0.38
CA ASN A 244 -20.53 13.60 1.18
C ASN A 244 -19.99 14.80 2.00
N PRO A 245 -19.63 15.93 1.34
CA PRO A 245 -19.02 17.08 2.01
C PRO A 245 -19.97 17.76 3.00
N ASP A 246 -21.28 17.68 2.76
CA ASP A 246 -22.29 18.30 3.61
C ASP A 246 -22.47 17.55 4.93
N GLY A 247 -22.56 16.22 4.86
CA GLY A 247 -22.60 15.39 6.07
C GLY A 247 -21.30 15.50 6.86
N TRP A 248 -20.14 15.53 6.19
CA TRP A 248 -18.83 15.68 6.82
C TRP A 248 -18.72 16.99 7.61
N GLU A 249 -19.09 18.11 6.98
CA GLU A 249 -19.13 19.41 7.64
C GLU A 249 -20.26 19.51 8.67
N TYR A 250 -21.38 18.80 8.50
CA TYR A 250 -22.41 18.68 9.53
C TYR A 250 -21.86 18.02 10.81
N ASN A 251 -21.17 16.88 10.69
CA ASN A 251 -20.47 16.26 11.84
C ASN A 251 -19.47 17.23 12.46
N ARG A 252 -18.64 17.89 11.65
CA ARG A 252 -17.64 18.86 12.14
C ARG A 252 -18.23 20.00 12.97
N ASN A 253 -19.43 20.48 12.61
CA ASN A 253 -20.08 21.59 13.30
C ASN A 253 -21.09 21.13 14.39
N ASN A 254 -21.56 19.89 14.36
CA ASN A 254 -22.56 19.33 15.29
C ASN A 254 -22.01 18.07 15.98
N GLY A 255 -21.29 18.27 17.09
CA GLY A 255 -20.65 17.21 17.89
C GLY A 255 -19.17 16.97 17.57
N GLY A 256 -18.72 17.24 16.35
CA GLY A 256 -17.33 17.08 15.96
C GLY A 256 -16.88 15.62 15.94
N VAL A 257 -15.84 15.31 16.72
CA VAL A 257 -15.24 13.97 16.80
C VAL A 257 -16.15 13.04 17.59
N GLY A 258 -16.43 11.85 17.07
CA GLY A 258 -17.40 10.94 17.68
C GLY A 258 -18.87 11.34 17.45
N SER A 259 -19.14 12.22 16.48
CA SER A 259 -20.50 12.48 15.99
C SER A 259 -20.91 11.42 14.96
N GLY A 260 -22.17 11.00 15.00
CA GLY A 260 -22.65 9.82 14.28
C GLY A 260 -23.46 10.11 13.02
N TRP A 261 -23.47 11.33 12.47
CA TRP A 261 -24.25 11.58 11.25
C TRP A 261 -23.67 10.78 10.07
N ARG A 262 -24.52 9.98 9.42
CA ARG A 262 -24.15 9.07 8.31
C ARG A 262 -24.50 9.64 6.93
N LYS A 263 -25.77 10.03 6.77
CA LYS A 263 -26.46 10.39 5.51
C LYS A 263 -25.93 11.69 4.87
N ASN A 264 -26.41 12.05 3.66
CA ASN A 264 -26.22 13.41 3.15
C ASN A 264 -27.07 14.44 3.94
N ARG A 265 -27.20 15.68 3.47
CA ARG A 265 -27.93 16.75 4.16
C ARG A 265 -29.24 17.19 3.50
N ARG A 266 -29.79 16.38 2.60
CA ARG A 266 -31.08 16.65 1.93
C ARG A 266 -32.20 16.97 2.93
N ASP A 267 -32.94 18.04 2.67
CA ASP A 267 -34.22 18.31 3.36
C ASP A 267 -35.33 17.42 2.78
N ASN A 268 -35.89 16.53 3.61
CA ASN A 268 -37.01 15.66 3.23
C ASN A 268 -38.36 16.32 3.56
N ALA A 269 -38.56 17.55 3.07
CA ALA A 269 -39.76 18.38 3.26
C ALA A 269 -40.08 18.75 4.74
N GLY A 270 -39.05 19.01 5.53
CA GLY A 270 -39.12 19.59 6.87
C GLY A 270 -39.48 18.62 8.00
N SER A 271 -39.66 17.33 7.71
CA SER A 271 -39.94 16.29 8.71
C SER A 271 -38.68 15.50 9.12
N SER A 272 -37.77 15.24 8.18
CA SER A 272 -36.52 14.49 8.39
C SER A 272 -35.41 15.02 7.47
N TRP A 273 -34.17 14.54 7.69
CA TRP A 273 -33.00 14.95 6.91
C TRP A 273 -32.17 13.76 6.44
N GLY A 274 -31.58 13.92 5.26
CA GLY A 274 -30.57 13.03 4.69
C GLY A 274 -31.11 11.75 4.08
N VAL A 275 -30.39 11.28 3.06
CA VAL A 275 -30.51 9.98 2.39
C VAL A 275 -29.20 9.22 2.58
N ASP A 276 -29.26 7.90 2.78
CA ASP A 276 -28.08 7.03 2.76
C ASP A 276 -27.61 6.89 1.30
N LEU A 277 -26.45 7.47 1.00
CA LEU A 277 -25.89 7.46 -0.35
C LEU A 277 -25.56 6.03 -0.81
N ASN A 278 -25.11 5.14 0.08
CA ASN A 278 -24.87 3.72 -0.20
C ASN A 278 -26.15 2.86 -0.06
N ARG A 279 -27.33 3.48 -0.19
CA ARG A 279 -28.63 2.86 -0.50
C ARG A 279 -29.32 3.48 -1.72
N ASN A 280 -28.74 4.52 -2.32
CA ASN A 280 -29.36 5.31 -3.38
C ASN A 280 -28.92 4.91 -4.82
N TRP A 281 -28.12 3.86 -4.99
CA TRP A 281 -27.64 3.39 -6.30
C TRP A 281 -28.65 2.51 -7.03
N GLY A 282 -28.50 2.36 -8.35
CA GLY A 282 -29.53 1.80 -9.24
C GLY A 282 -29.71 0.28 -9.28
N VAL A 283 -28.93 -0.52 -8.55
CA VAL A 283 -29.11 -1.99 -8.49
C VAL A 283 -29.91 -2.37 -7.26
N ASP A 284 -31.00 -3.12 -7.46
CA ASP A 284 -31.92 -3.60 -6.42
C ASP A 284 -32.47 -2.49 -5.49
N TRP A 285 -32.46 -1.23 -5.95
CA TRP A 285 -32.90 -0.06 -5.18
C TRP A 285 -34.28 -0.25 -4.56
N GLY A 286 -34.38 -0.01 -3.25
CA GLY A 286 -35.61 -0.16 -2.46
C GLY A 286 -36.16 -1.59 -2.33
N ASN A 287 -35.56 -2.57 -3.01
CA ASN A 287 -35.95 -3.97 -2.91
C ASN A 287 -35.27 -4.62 -1.70
N CYS A 288 -35.95 -4.64 -0.56
CA CYS A 288 -35.54 -5.33 0.66
C CYS A 288 -36.52 -6.41 1.12
N SER A 289 -37.28 -7.01 0.18
CA SER A 289 -38.15 -8.14 0.50
C SER A 289 -37.33 -9.40 0.82
N SER A 290 -37.60 -10.03 1.96
CA SER A 290 -37.09 -11.35 2.35
C SER A 290 -35.56 -11.52 2.24
N PRO A 291 -34.77 -10.78 3.04
CA PRO A 291 -33.33 -11.06 3.15
C PRO A 291 -33.08 -12.42 3.80
N ILE A 292 -31.94 -13.05 3.48
CA ILE A 292 -31.48 -14.31 4.09
C ILE A 292 -31.06 -14.10 5.55
N ILE A 293 -30.51 -12.93 5.88
CA ILE A 293 -30.02 -12.57 7.22
C ILE A 293 -30.10 -11.04 7.43
N GLY A 294 -30.19 -10.62 8.70
CA GLY A 294 -30.38 -9.23 9.10
C GLY A 294 -31.86 -8.83 9.21
N ASP A 295 -32.11 -7.62 9.69
CA ASP A 295 -33.44 -7.02 9.64
C ASP A 295 -33.67 -6.37 8.24
N PRO A 296 -34.90 -6.43 7.67
CA PRO A 296 -35.19 -5.76 6.40
C PRO A 296 -34.87 -4.26 6.37
N THR A 297 -34.89 -3.57 7.52
CA THR A 297 -34.52 -2.15 7.62
C THR A 297 -33.02 -1.90 7.44
N SER A 298 -32.15 -2.82 7.86
CA SER A 298 -30.69 -2.74 7.61
C SER A 298 -30.35 -2.76 6.12
N CYS A 299 -31.17 -3.47 5.32
CA CYS A 299 -31.05 -3.52 3.87
C CYS A 299 -31.37 -2.19 3.18
N GLY A 300 -32.29 -1.40 3.73
CA GLY A 300 -32.65 -0.08 3.22
C GLY A 300 -34.10 0.26 3.56
N SER A 301 -34.34 1.46 4.07
CA SER A 301 -35.67 1.88 4.54
C SER A 301 -36.34 2.88 3.60
N SER A 302 -37.68 2.84 3.61
CA SER A 302 -38.55 3.85 2.98
C SER A 302 -38.92 5.00 3.93
N ASP A 303 -38.62 4.89 5.22
CA ASP A 303 -38.85 5.95 6.20
C ASP A 303 -37.69 6.96 6.18
N GLY A 304 -38.00 8.24 6.03
CA GLY A 304 -37.01 9.33 6.01
C GLY A 304 -36.27 9.52 7.34
N PHE A 305 -36.83 9.02 8.44
CA PHE A 305 -36.19 9.07 9.76
C PHE A 305 -35.06 8.04 9.93
N ASP A 306 -35.06 6.94 9.18
CA ASP A 306 -34.07 5.87 9.33
C ASP A 306 -32.70 6.23 8.77
N ASP A 307 -31.65 5.72 9.41
CA ASP A 307 -30.24 5.95 9.02
C ASP A 307 -29.90 5.27 7.68
N THR A 308 -30.71 4.29 7.24
CA THR A 308 -30.63 3.55 5.96
C THR A 308 -31.65 4.01 4.91
N TYR A 309 -32.23 5.22 5.06
CA TYR A 309 -33.24 5.74 4.13
C TYR A 309 -32.72 5.81 2.69
N TYR A 310 -33.32 5.07 1.76
CA TYR A 310 -32.82 4.91 0.38
C TYR A 310 -33.18 6.06 -0.59
N GLY A 311 -33.91 7.07 -0.12
CA GLY A 311 -34.31 8.23 -0.91
C GLY A 311 -35.65 8.06 -1.64
N THR A 312 -35.87 8.87 -2.68
CA THR A 312 -37.17 8.96 -3.39
C THR A 312 -37.18 8.27 -4.77
N ALA A 313 -35.99 7.99 -5.31
CA ALA A 313 -35.72 7.26 -6.54
C ALA A 313 -34.25 6.79 -6.49
N PRO A 314 -33.82 5.78 -7.28
CA PRO A 314 -32.40 5.55 -7.48
C PRO A 314 -31.78 6.79 -8.12
N PHE A 315 -30.63 7.23 -7.59
CA PHE A 315 -29.98 8.50 -7.93
C PHE A 315 -30.85 9.73 -7.69
N SER A 316 -31.63 9.75 -6.60
CA SER A 316 -32.38 10.95 -6.20
C SER A 316 -31.47 12.05 -5.64
N GLU A 317 -30.25 11.72 -5.24
CA GLU A 317 -29.32 12.64 -4.57
C GLU A 317 -28.29 13.22 -5.55
N PRO A 318 -27.93 14.52 -5.43
CA PRO A 318 -26.97 15.14 -6.33
C PRO A 318 -25.57 14.51 -6.18
N GLU A 319 -25.21 14.00 -4.99
CA GLU A 319 -23.93 13.32 -4.76
C GLU A 319 -23.82 12.01 -5.57
N THR A 320 -24.83 11.14 -5.54
CA THR A 320 -24.82 9.90 -6.34
C THR A 320 -24.99 10.18 -7.83
N GLN A 321 -25.72 11.23 -8.21
CA GLN A 321 -25.80 11.68 -9.60
C GLN A 321 -24.45 12.14 -10.15
N ALA A 322 -23.66 12.90 -9.38
CA ALA A 322 -22.34 13.37 -9.79
C ALA A 322 -21.40 12.20 -10.13
N ILE A 323 -21.27 11.22 -9.22
CA ILE A 323 -20.42 10.05 -9.46
C ILE A 323 -20.95 9.19 -10.60
N ARG A 324 -22.28 8.95 -10.66
CA ARG A 324 -22.91 8.21 -11.77
C ARG A 324 -22.56 8.84 -13.12
N ASN A 325 -22.77 10.16 -13.25
CA ASN A 325 -22.52 10.89 -14.49
C ASN A 325 -21.04 10.85 -14.86
N PHE A 326 -20.13 10.96 -13.88
CA PHE A 326 -18.69 10.85 -14.09
C PHE A 326 -18.28 9.48 -14.65
N THR A 327 -18.85 8.38 -14.13
CA THR A 327 -18.61 7.03 -14.68
C THR A 327 -19.23 6.76 -16.06
N TYR A 328 -20.03 7.68 -16.61
CA TYR A 328 -20.44 7.64 -18.03
C TYR A 328 -19.44 8.37 -18.95
N THR A 329 -18.59 9.24 -18.40
CA THR A 329 -17.53 9.97 -19.13
C THR A 329 -16.17 9.28 -19.07
N LYS A 330 -16.13 8.05 -18.54
CA LYS A 330 -14.92 7.39 -18.06
C LYS A 330 -14.98 5.87 -18.27
N HIS A 331 -13.83 5.26 -18.52
CA HIS A 331 -13.61 3.83 -18.75
C HIS A 331 -13.03 3.07 -17.54
N PHE A 332 -13.44 3.47 -16.32
CA PHE A 332 -13.16 2.73 -15.08
C PHE A 332 -13.30 1.22 -15.24
N ILE A 333 -12.29 0.49 -14.78
CA ILE A 333 -12.34 -0.98 -14.71
C ILE A 333 -12.37 -1.51 -13.29
N ALA A 334 -11.89 -0.75 -12.31
CA ALA A 334 -11.86 -1.13 -10.90
C ALA A 334 -12.22 0.07 -10.01
N MET A 335 -12.88 -0.19 -8.87
CA MET A 335 -13.30 0.84 -7.92
C MET A 335 -13.26 0.30 -6.48
N ILE A 336 -12.71 1.08 -5.55
CA ILE A 336 -12.89 0.83 -4.13
C ILE A 336 -13.40 2.05 -3.38
N ASP A 337 -14.47 1.85 -2.62
CA ASP A 337 -15.13 2.85 -1.79
C ASP A 337 -14.76 2.60 -0.32
N GLN A 338 -14.11 3.58 0.30
CA GLN A 338 -13.47 3.43 1.60
C GLN A 338 -14.37 3.96 2.72
N HIS A 339 -15.04 3.01 3.36
CA HIS A 339 -15.97 3.15 4.48
C HIS A 339 -15.30 2.82 5.83
N ALA A 340 -16.06 2.85 6.92
CA ALA A 340 -15.69 2.30 8.23
C ALA A 340 -16.94 1.87 9.04
N TYR A 341 -16.89 0.88 9.94
CA TYR A 341 -15.68 0.23 10.47
C TYR A 341 -15.62 -1.29 10.21
N GLY A 342 -14.42 -1.75 9.85
CA GLY A 342 -14.15 -3.13 9.41
C GLY A 342 -13.64 -4.10 10.49
N PRO A 343 -12.63 -4.95 10.20
CA PRO A 343 -11.71 -4.91 9.05
C PRO A 343 -12.14 -5.92 7.96
N TYR A 344 -12.78 -5.45 6.89
CA TYR A 344 -13.24 -6.33 5.82
C TYR A 344 -13.55 -5.60 4.50
N TYR A 345 -13.49 -6.34 3.41
CA TYR A 345 -13.98 -5.95 2.10
C TYR A 345 -15.40 -6.51 1.92
N SER A 346 -16.40 -5.63 1.83
CA SER A 346 -17.73 -6.02 1.38
C SER A 346 -17.73 -6.05 -0.15
N LEU A 347 -17.82 -7.26 -0.69
CA LEU A 347 -17.83 -7.58 -2.12
C LEU A 347 -19.27 -7.61 -2.67
N PRO A 348 -19.47 -7.50 -3.99
CA PRO A 348 -20.76 -7.80 -4.60
C PRO A 348 -21.16 -9.26 -4.32
N PHE A 349 -22.44 -9.60 -4.14
CA PHE A 349 -23.59 -8.69 -4.16
C PHE A 349 -24.04 -8.29 -2.75
N GLY A 350 -24.64 -7.11 -2.65
CA GLY A 350 -25.38 -6.66 -1.48
C GLY A 350 -26.58 -7.56 -1.18
N ARG A 351 -27.25 -8.07 -2.22
CA ARG A 351 -28.43 -8.97 -2.11
C ARG A 351 -28.24 -10.33 -2.81
N PRO A 352 -27.43 -11.27 -2.27
CA PRO A 352 -27.24 -12.60 -2.85
C PRO A 352 -28.51 -13.49 -2.77
N SER A 353 -29.54 -13.11 -2.01
CA SER A 353 -30.86 -13.75 -2.00
C SER A 353 -31.63 -13.63 -3.32
N LEU A 354 -31.31 -12.64 -4.14
CA LEU A 354 -31.97 -12.43 -5.42
C LEU A 354 -31.30 -13.30 -6.49
N ALA A 355 -32.05 -14.22 -7.11
CA ALA A 355 -31.54 -15.16 -8.10
C ALA A 355 -30.96 -14.53 -9.40
N THR A 356 -30.92 -13.19 -9.50
CA THR A 356 -30.24 -12.45 -10.58
C THR A 356 -28.86 -11.91 -10.15
N ASN A 357 -28.44 -12.14 -8.91
CA ASN A 357 -27.18 -11.72 -8.30
C ASN A 357 -26.24 -12.92 -8.15
N VAL A 358 -25.85 -13.49 -9.30
CA VAL A 358 -24.87 -14.58 -9.41
C VAL A 358 -23.58 -14.01 -9.99
N MET A 359 -22.45 -14.26 -9.33
CA MET A 359 -21.13 -13.84 -9.78
C MET A 359 -20.65 -14.77 -10.92
N SER A 360 -19.91 -14.25 -11.91
CA SER A 360 -19.33 -15.10 -12.95
C SER A 360 -18.04 -15.76 -12.46
N ALA A 361 -17.67 -16.91 -13.03
CA ALA A 361 -16.50 -17.67 -12.57
C ALA A 361 -15.17 -16.90 -12.66
N ASP A 362 -15.04 -15.96 -13.59
CA ASP A 362 -13.85 -15.10 -13.68
C ASP A 362 -13.88 -13.93 -12.69
N ASP A 363 -15.07 -13.51 -12.26
CA ASP A 363 -15.24 -12.48 -11.23
C ASP A 363 -14.95 -13.05 -9.85
N ASP A 364 -15.41 -14.27 -9.60
CA ASP A 364 -15.17 -15.03 -8.38
C ASP A 364 -13.66 -15.26 -8.13
N LYS A 365 -12.93 -15.69 -9.18
CA LYS A 365 -11.45 -15.73 -9.18
C LYS A 365 -10.82 -14.37 -8.89
N PHE A 366 -11.29 -13.30 -9.54
CA PHE A 366 -10.72 -11.96 -9.36
C PHE A 366 -10.92 -11.48 -7.92
N TYR A 367 -12.15 -11.52 -7.41
CA TYR A 367 -12.46 -11.06 -6.06
C TYR A 367 -11.76 -11.89 -4.99
N THR A 368 -11.61 -13.20 -5.19
CA THR A 368 -10.83 -14.09 -4.30
C THR A 368 -9.35 -13.76 -4.29
N TYR A 369 -8.73 -13.51 -5.44
CA TYR A 369 -7.31 -13.14 -5.52
C TYR A 369 -7.05 -11.75 -4.94
N ILE A 370 -7.83 -10.74 -5.37
CA ILE A 370 -7.53 -9.35 -5.04
C ILE A 370 -7.77 -9.04 -3.56
N SER A 371 -8.79 -9.64 -2.92
CA SER A 371 -9.01 -9.41 -1.50
C SER A 371 -7.90 -10.00 -0.64
N ALA A 372 -7.37 -11.17 -1.01
CA ALA A 372 -6.21 -11.78 -0.35
C ALA A 372 -4.95 -10.91 -0.53
N ALA A 373 -4.66 -10.47 -1.76
CA ALA A 373 -3.49 -9.63 -2.07
C ALA A 373 -3.55 -8.25 -1.41
N MET A 374 -4.73 -7.63 -1.32
CA MET A 374 -4.92 -6.38 -0.57
C MET A 374 -4.90 -6.61 0.95
N GLY A 375 -5.40 -7.75 1.42
CA GLY A 375 -5.58 -8.08 2.84
C GLY A 375 -4.28 -8.31 3.63
N THR A 376 -3.16 -8.55 2.95
CA THR A 376 -1.89 -9.01 3.55
C THR A 376 -1.41 -8.14 4.72
N TYR A 377 -1.55 -6.80 4.64
CA TYR A 377 -0.96 -5.87 5.61
C TYR A 377 -1.99 -5.14 6.49
N ASN A 378 -3.29 -5.24 6.18
CA ASN A 378 -4.35 -4.58 6.95
C ASN A 378 -5.22 -5.55 7.75
N GLY A 379 -5.18 -6.85 7.44
CA GLY A 379 -5.95 -7.90 8.12
C GLY A 379 -7.40 -7.99 7.66
N MET A 380 -7.78 -7.29 6.59
CA MET A 380 -9.16 -7.26 6.11
C MET A 380 -9.56 -8.60 5.50
N ARG A 381 -10.71 -9.10 5.95
CA ARG A 381 -11.39 -10.31 5.41
C ARG A 381 -12.21 -9.95 4.17
N SER A 382 -12.86 -10.90 3.51
CA SER A 382 -13.74 -10.56 2.38
C SER A 382 -14.93 -11.48 2.21
N GLY A 383 -16.08 -10.90 1.87
CA GLY A 383 -17.28 -11.63 1.49
C GLY A 383 -18.36 -10.70 0.95
N ASN A 384 -19.47 -11.28 0.47
CA ASN A 384 -20.66 -10.51 0.11
C ASN A 384 -21.25 -9.77 1.34
N SER A 385 -22.22 -8.86 1.17
CA SER A 385 -22.72 -8.07 2.32
C SER A 385 -23.23 -8.93 3.50
N PRO A 386 -24.03 -9.99 3.31
CA PRO A 386 -24.35 -10.94 4.38
C PRO A 386 -23.14 -11.55 5.10
N GLN A 387 -22.08 -11.93 4.39
CA GLN A 387 -20.87 -12.50 4.96
C GLN A 387 -20.00 -11.46 5.70
N ALA A 388 -19.97 -10.22 5.22
CA ALA A 388 -19.08 -9.18 5.73
C ALA A 388 -19.73 -8.31 6.83
N LEU A 389 -21.02 -8.00 6.70
CA LEU A 389 -21.79 -7.09 7.56
C LEU A 389 -22.82 -7.82 8.45
N GLY A 390 -23.14 -9.08 8.15
CA GLY A 390 -24.21 -9.83 8.81
C GLY A 390 -25.63 -9.48 8.34
N TYR A 391 -25.78 -8.68 7.28
CA TYR A 391 -27.07 -8.31 6.67
C TYR A 391 -26.93 -8.00 5.16
N GLU A 392 -28.05 -8.08 4.43
CA GLU A 392 -28.11 -7.70 3.00
C GLU A 392 -28.16 -6.19 2.78
N VAL A 393 -27.70 -5.68 1.64
CA VAL A 393 -27.73 -4.26 1.26
C VAL A 393 -28.38 -4.08 -0.11
N ALA A 394 -29.43 -3.26 -0.20
CA ALA A 394 -30.03 -2.81 -1.46
C ALA A 394 -29.44 -1.47 -1.92
N GLY A 395 -29.35 -1.24 -3.23
CA GLY A 395 -28.97 0.08 -3.75
C GLY A 395 -27.56 0.53 -3.38
N GLY A 396 -26.61 -0.39 -3.21
CA GLY A 396 -25.21 -0.09 -2.88
C GLY A 396 -24.31 0.15 -4.11
N VAL A 397 -23.23 0.91 -3.94
CA VAL A 397 -22.36 1.33 -5.06
C VAL A 397 -21.69 0.17 -5.79
N LYS A 398 -21.17 -0.81 -5.04
CA LYS A 398 -20.36 -1.92 -5.57
C LYS A 398 -21.12 -2.81 -6.56
N ASP A 399 -22.38 -3.09 -6.26
CA ASP A 399 -23.28 -3.86 -7.12
C ASP A 399 -23.58 -3.12 -8.43
N TRP A 400 -23.74 -1.79 -8.34
CA TRP A 400 -23.95 -0.92 -9.50
C TRP A 400 -22.69 -0.70 -10.34
N MET A 401 -21.51 -0.71 -9.71
CA MET A 401 -20.24 -0.75 -10.42
C MET A 401 -20.13 -2.05 -11.24
N LEU A 402 -20.48 -3.21 -10.65
CA LEU A 402 -20.38 -4.50 -11.34
C LEU A 402 -21.44 -4.69 -12.45
N LYS A 403 -22.71 -4.35 -12.21
CA LYS A 403 -23.83 -4.58 -13.17
C LYS A 403 -24.17 -3.40 -14.08
N GLY A 404 -23.81 -2.16 -13.69
CA GLY A 404 -24.31 -0.94 -14.31
C GLY A 404 -25.83 -0.74 -14.14
N ASN A 405 -26.42 0.18 -14.92
CA ASN A 405 -27.88 0.30 -15.00
C ASN A 405 -28.41 -0.78 -15.94
N VAL A 406 -29.01 -1.84 -15.36
CA VAL A 406 -29.56 -3.00 -16.07
C VAL A 406 -30.44 -2.56 -17.24
N GLY A 407 -30.18 -3.08 -18.44
CA GLY A 407 -30.96 -2.81 -19.65
C GLY A 407 -30.65 -1.49 -20.38
N THR A 408 -29.71 -0.66 -19.90
CA THR A 408 -29.42 0.65 -20.54
C THR A 408 -28.20 0.66 -21.47
N GLY A 409 -27.20 -0.20 -21.24
CA GLY A 409 -25.92 -0.22 -21.98
C GLY A 409 -25.01 1.01 -21.77
N THR A 410 -25.32 1.91 -20.83
CA THR A 410 -24.66 3.23 -20.70
C THR A 410 -23.33 3.26 -19.96
N LYS A 411 -22.93 2.15 -19.32
CA LYS A 411 -21.73 2.05 -18.48
C LYS A 411 -21.11 0.66 -18.65
N GLY A 412 -19.78 0.59 -18.66
CA GLY A 412 -19.04 -0.67 -18.60
C GLY A 412 -19.22 -1.43 -17.28
N LYS A 413 -18.71 -2.65 -17.25
CA LYS A 413 -18.53 -3.43 -16.02
C LYS A 413 -17.30 -2.89 -15.30
N VAL A 414 -17.44 -2.60 -13.99
CA VAL A 414 -16.38 -2.08 -13.13
C VAL A 414 -16.29 -3.00 -11.91
N TYR A 415 -15.10 -3.48 -11.59
CA TYR A 415 -14.84 -4.31 -10.41
C TYR A 415 -14.88 -3.43 -9.15
N GLY A 416 -16.09 -3.17 -8.67
CA GLY A 416 -16.36 -2.36 -7.50
C GLY A 416 -16.44 -3.17 -6.22
N MET A 417 -15.83 -2.66 -5.15
CA MET A 417 -15.98 -3.19 -3.79
C MET A 417 -15.99 -2.08 -2.74
N THR A 418 -16.43 -2.40 -1.54
CA THR A 418 -16.36 -1.50 -0.37
C THR A 418 -15.29 -2.01 0.57
N GLY A 419 -14.31 -1.18 0.91
CA GLY A 419 -13.32 -1.46 1.95
C GLY A 419 -13.75 -0.82 3.27
N GLU A 420 -13.84 -1.60 4.33
CA GLU A 420 -14.21 -1.13 5.66
C GLU A 420 -12.94 -0.94 6.51
N GLY A 421 -12.55 0.31 6.71
CA GLY A 421 -11.33 0.70 7.42
C GLY A 421 -11.49 0.79 8.93
N GLY A 422 -10.42 1.21 9.62
CA GLY A 422 -10.46 1.57 11.04
C GLY A 422 -9.97 0.49 12.00
N ALA A 423 -10.07 0.78 13.30
CA ALA A 423 -9.53 -0.02 14.41
C ALA A 423 -10.27 -1.34 14.69
N GLY A 424 -11.29 -1.68 13.88
CA GLY A 424 -11.95 -2.98 13.93
C GLY A 424 -10.93 -4.10 13.77
N GLY A 425 -11.09 -5.16 14.56
CA GLY A 425 -9.98 -6.05 14.92
C GLY A 425 -9.58 -5.80 16.37
N GLY A 426 -9.11 -4.58 16.70
CA GLY A 426 -8.90 -4.11 18.08
C GLY A 426 -7.56 -3.42 18.38
N THR A 427 -7.03 -2.59 17.47
CA THR A 427 -5.89 -1.72 17.81
C THR A 427 -6.21 -0.83 19.03
N GLY A 428 -5.23 -0.64 19.91
CA GLY A 428 -5.37 0.22 21.10
C GLY A 428 -6.41 -0.19 22.15
N GLY A 429 -7.06 -1.35 22.03
CA GLY A 429 -8.27 -1.65 22.80
C GLY A 429 -9.43 -0.70 22.45
N SER A 430 -9.39 -0.09 21.27
CA SER A 430 -10.56 0.57 20.71
C SER A 430 -11.44 -0.48 20.06
N PHE A 431 -12.54 -0.81 20.73
CA PHE A 431 -13.70 -1.39 20.08
C PHE A 431 -13.99 -0.63 18.77
N GLY A 432 -14.34 -1.35 17.70
CA GLY A 432 -14.50 -0.79 16.36
C GLY A 432 -15.31 0.51 16.39
N SER A 433 -14.72 1.57 15.84
CA SER A 433 -15.26 2.94 15.93
C SER A 433 -15.10 3.64 14.59
N PHE A 434 -16.10 4.44 14.24
CA PHE A 434 -16.10 5.26 13.02
C PHE A 434 -15.00 6.34 13.05
N TRP A 435 -14.51 6.70 14.24
CA TRP A 435 -13.51 7.74 14.49
C TRP A 435 -12.25 7.16 15.16
N ALA A 436 -11.34 6.58 14.38
CA ALA A 436 -10.06 6.11 14.92
C ALA A 436 -9.25 7.27 15.56
N PRO A 437 -8.52 7.03 16.67
CA PRO A 437 -7.75 8.08 17.34
C PRO A 437 -6.51 8.51 16.54
N ALA A 438 -6.01 9.72 16.80
CA ALA A 438 -4.88 10.33 16.10
C ALA A 438 -3.59 9.48 16.09
N SER A 439 -3.41 8.60 17.08
CA SER A 439 -2.32 7.63 17.17
C SER A 439 -2.35 6.49 16.15
N GLU A 440 -3.47 6.28 15.46
CA GLU A 440 -3.70 5.14 14.56
C GLU A 440 -3.91 5.55 13.10
N ILE A 441 -4.29 6.82 12.84
CA ILE A 441 -4.63 7.34 11.50
C ILE A 441 -3.55 7.04 10.46
N VAL A 442 -2.28 7.33 10.75
CA VAL A 442 -1.17 7.11 9.81
C VAL A 442 -1.03 5.62 9.45
N ASN A 443 -1.08 4.73 10.43
CA ASN A 443 -0.85 3.30 10.21
C ASN A 443 -2.02 2.63 9.49
N LEU A 444 -3.25 3.10 9.74
CA LEU A 444 -4.43 2.76 8.93
C LEU A 444 -4.26 3.25 7.48
N CYS A 445 -3.82 4.50 7.27
CA CYS A 445 -3.60 5.05 5.92
C CYS A 445 -2.49 4.31 5.16
N LYS A 446 -1.39 3.90 5.82
CA LYS A 446 -0.34 3.07 5.21
C LYS A 446 -0.89 1.71 4.73
N GLY A 447 -1.66 1.02 5.58
CA GLY A 447 -2.29 -0.27 5.24
C GLY A 447 -3.29 -0.17 4.07
N MET A 448 -4.15 0.85 4.07
CA MET A 448 -5.06 1.13 2.93
C MET A 448 -4.30 1.56 1.67
N THR A 449 -3.18 2.25 1.78
CA THR A 449 -2.34 2.60 0.63
C THR A 449 -1.75 1.37 -0.03
N TYR A 450 -1.27 0.38 0.74
CA TYR A 450 -0.82 -0.90 0.19
C TYR A 450 -1.92 -1.63 -0.57
N GLN A 451 -3.09 -1.82 0.05
CA GLN A 451 -4.32 -2.32 -0.58
C GLN A 451 -4.60 -1.62 -1.92
N ASN A 452 -4.57 -0.28 -1.94
CA ASN A 452 -4.87 0.50 -3.12
C ASN A 452 -3.81 0.36 -4.22
N LEU A 453 -2.53 0.15 -3.87
CA LEU A 453 -1.48 -0.20 -4.84
C LEU A 453 -1.70 -1.57 -5.47
N GLN A 454 -2.17 -2.58 -4.72
CA GLN A 454 -2.49 -3.90 -5.29
C GLN A 454 -3.65 -3.82 -6.29
N LEU A 455 -4.67 -2.99 -6.00
CA LEU A 455 -5.74 -2.72 -6.96
C LEU A 455 -5.23 -1.99 -8.23
N LEU A 456 -4.24 -1.09 -8.11
CA LEU A 456 -3.59 -0.45 -9.26
C LEU A 456 -2.73 -1.42 -10.10
N TYR A 457 -2.06 -2.40 -9.49
CA TYR A 457 -1.36 -3.45 -10.24
C TYR A 457 -2.37 -4.35 -10.96
N ALA A 458 -3.35 -4.90 -10.24
CA ALA A 458 -4.37 -5.80 -10.79
C ALA A 458 -5.32 -5.13 -11.79
N ALA A 459 -5.40 -3.80 -11.84
CA ALA A 459 -6.11 -3.07 -12.89
C ALA A 459 -5.48 -3.30 -14.28
N GLY A 460 -4.16 -3.20 -14.41
CA GLY A 460 -3.49 -3.41 -15.70
C GLY A 460 -3.24 -4.88 -16.00
N SER A 461 -2.29 -5.12 -16.90
CA SER A 461 -1.75 -6.46 -17.10
C SER A 461 -0.81 -6.79 -15.94
N TYR A 462 -1.07 -7.90 -15.26
CA TYR A 462 -0.29 -8.37 -14.12
C TYR A 462 -0.39 -9.90 -14.02
N VAL A 463 0.70 -10.55 -13.63
CA VAL A 463 0.74 -12.01 -13.45
C VAL A 463 1.37 -12.37 -12.11
N ASN A 464 0.80 -13.34 -11.41
CA ASN A 464 1.50 -13.99 -10.33
C ASN A 464 2.57 -14.91 -10.95
N LEU A 465 3.83 -14.80 -10.54
CA LEU A 465 4.91 -15.67 -10.99
C LEU A 465 5.31 -16.65 -9.88
N GLN A 466 5.56 -17.89 -10.26
CA GLN A 466 5.94 -18.99 -9.40
C GLN A 466 7.23 -19.62 -9.95
N ASP A 467 8.30 -19.61 -9.14
CA ASP A 467 9.55 -20.32 -9.42
C ASP A 467 9.34 -21.83 -9.22
N ALA A 468 9.17 -22.57 -10.31
CA ALA A 468 8.69 -23.95 -10.27
C ALA A 468 9.80 -24.98 -9.99
N SER A 469 11.04 -24.70 -10.40
CA SER A 469 12.19 -25.59 -10.14
C SER A 469 12.47 -25.75 -8.64
N ASP A 470 13.09 -26.87 -8.27
CA ASP A 470 13.46 -27.15 -6.88
C ASP A 470 14.59 -26.24 -6.34
N ILE A 471 14.80 -26.24 -5.01
CA ILE A 471 15.86 -25.44 -4.36
C ILE A 471 17.27 -25.97 -4.64
N ASP A 472 17.42 -27.22 -5.05
CA ASP A 472 18.67 -27.92 -5.31
C ASP A 472 18.96 -28.05 -6.82
N LEU A 473 20.02 -27.38 -7.25
CA LEU A 473 20.52 -27.45 -8.63
C LEU A 473 21.56 -28.57 -8.72
N ALA A 474 21.16 -29.73 -9.25
CA ALA A 474 22.02 -30.91 -9.39
C ALA A 474 23.16 -30.75 -10.42
N SER A 475 23.11 -29.72 -11.28
CA SER A 475 24.08 -29.48 -12.36
C SER A 475 24.51 -28.01 -12.45
N THR A 476 25.68 -27.77 -13.03
CA THR A 476 26.18 -26.40 -13.32
C THR A 476 25.57 -25.78 -14.58
N SER A 477 24.67 -26.49 -15.27
CA SER A 477 23.88 -26.00 -16.39
C SER A 477 22.57 -26.79 -16.49
N GLY A 478 21.48 -26.08 -16.72
CA GLY A 478 20.12 -26.61 -16.79
C GLY A 478 19.15 -25.52 -17.20
N SER A 479 17.92 -25.55 -16.69
CA SER A 479 16.96 -24.43 -16.77
C SER A 479 16.44 -24.05 -15.39
N PHE A 480 16.04 -22.78 -15.25
CA PHE A 480 15.10 -22.36 -14.23
C PHE A 480 13.72 -22.37 -14.88
N ASP A 481 12.79 -23.10 -14.27
CA ASP A 481 11.42 -23.31 -14.74
C ASP A 481 10.48 -22.42 -13.94
N PHE A 482 9.47 -21.87 -14.60
CA PHE A 482 8.50 -20.96 -14.01
C PHE A 482 7.08 -21.27 -14.49
N LYS A 483 6.10 -20.94 -13.65
CA LYS A 483 4.70 -20.78 -14.02
C LYS A 483 4.31 -19.32 -13.81
N ILE A 484 3.48 -18.78 -14.71
CA ILE A 484 2.72 -17.55 -14.47
C ILE A 484 1.22 -17.84 -14.48
N THR A 485 0.47 -17.14 -13.64
CA THR A 485 -1.01 -17.09 -13.64
C THR A 485 -1.44 -15.64 -13.90
N ARG A 486 -2.35 -15.38 -14.84
CA ARG A 486 -2.91 -14.03 -15.04
C ARG A 486 -3.82 -13.63 -13.88
N VAL A 487 -3.49 -12.51 -13.25
CA VAL A 487 -4.21 -11.91 -12.13
C VAL A 487 -4.50 -10.41 -12.33
N GLY A 488 -4.10 -9.85 -13.47
CA GLY A 488 -4.47 -8.52 -13.92
C GLY A 488 -5.70 -8.53 -14.85
N LEU A 489 -6.48 -7.47 -14.81
CA LEU A 489 -7.71 -7.31 -15.59
C LEU A 489 -7.45 -7.05 -17.08
N GLU A 490 -6.31 -6.47 -17.46
CA GLU A 490 -5.87 -6.47 -18.87
C GLU A 490 -5.15 -7.75 -19.29
N ASN A 491 -5.02 -7.94 -20.61
CA ASN A 491 -4.24 -8.99 -21.24
C ASN A 491 -3.23 -8.36 -22.21
N GLN A 492 -2.06 -7.99 -21.71
CA GLN A 492 -0.93 -7.51 -22.52
C GLN A 492 0.16 -8.59 -22.58
N PRO A 493 1.06 -8.58 -23.59
CA PRO A 493 2.19 -9.51 -23.63
C PRO A 493 3.05 -9.43 -22.36
N VAL A 494 3.60 -10.57 -21.95
CA VAL A 494 4.45 -10.71 -20.76
C VAL A 494 5.84 -11.17 -21.18
N ASP A 495 6.86 -10.35 -20.92
CA ASP A 495 8.26 -10.72 -21.06
C ASP A 495 8.81 -11.21 -19.73
N ILE A 496 9.33 -12.45 -19.71
CA ILE A 496 9.99 -13.07 -18.56
C ILE A 496 11.49 -13.18 -18.86
N THR A 497 12.32 -12.70 -17.93
CA THR A 497 13.78 -12.71 -18.01
C THR A 497 14.39 -13.12 -16.67
N VAL A 498 15.63 -13.62 -16.68
CA VAL A 498 16.41 -13.90 -15.46
C VAL A 498 17.54 -12.89 -15.33
N VAL A 499 17.68 -12.30 -14.15
CA VAL A 499 18.78 -11.41 -13.78
C VAL A 499 19.74 -12.15 -12.83
N PRO A 500 20.97 -12.50 -13.27
CA PRO A 500 21.99 -13.10 -12.40
C PRO A 500 22.32 -12.21 -11.18
N LEU A 501 22.33 -12.79 -9.96
CA LEU A 501 22.73 -12.09 -8.73
C LEU A 501 23.92 -12.75 -8.01
N GLU A 502 23.95 -14.07 -7.91
CA GLU A 502 25.02 -14.81 -7.23
C GLU A 502 25.27 -16.18 -7.89
N ASN A 503 26.53 -16.49 -8.20
CA ASN A 503 27.01 -17.75 -8.78
C ASN A 503 26.38 -18.22 -10.12
N VAL A 504 25.44 -17.48 -10.70
CA VAL A 504 25.01 -17.62 -12.11
C VAL A 504 26.01 -16.93 -13.03
N ARG A 505 26.47 -17.62 -14.08
CA ARG A 505 27.41 -17.14 -15.10
C ARG A 505 26.71 -16.62 -16.36
N SER A 506 25.67 -17.29 -16.81
CA SER A 506 24.89 -16.89 -17.99
C SER A 506 23.46 -17.42 -17.89
N VAL A 507 22.56 -16.79 -18.65
CA VAL A 507 21.14 -17.17 -18.77
C VAL A 507 20.72 -17.21 -20.24
N GLY A 508 19.57 -17.82 -20.53
CA GLY A 508 18.95 -17.84 -21.85
C GLY A 508 18.32 -16.51 -22.24
N SER A 509 17.68 -16.50 -23.41
CA SER A 509 16.89 -15.35 -23.89
C SER A 509 15.60 -15.15 -23.11
N THR A 510 15.01 -13.96 -23.23
CA THR A 510 13.63 -13.65 -22.85
C THR A 510 12.65 -14.71 -23.34
N VAL A 511 11.67 -15.06 -22.51
CA VAL A 511 10.46 -15.78 -22.92
C VAL A 511 9.32 -14.78 -22.99
N THR A 512 8.74 -14.58 -24.17
CA THR A 512 7.61 -13.67 -24.39
C THR A 512 6.31 -14.48 -24.50
N VAL A 513 5.40 -14.30 -23.56
CA VAL A 513 4.04 -14.87 -23.60
C VAL A 513 3.12 -13.83 -24.23
N SER A 514 2.62 -14.10 -25.44
CA SER A 514 1.89 -13.11 -26.24
C SER A 514 0.47 -12.78 -25.76
N SER A 515 -0.16 -13.65 -24.97
CA SER A 515 -1.53 -13.50 -24.46
C SER A 515 -1.83 -14.53 -23.38
N LEU A 516 -2.55 -14.12 -22.33
CA LEU A 516 -3.27 -14.97 -21.37
C LEU A 516 -4.73 -14.49 -21.38
N THR A 517 -5.55 -15.13 -22.22
CA THR A 517 -6.82 -14.58 -22.73
C THR A 517 -7.89 -14.39 -21.65
N ASN A 518 -8.02 -15.35 -20.73
CA ASN A 518 -9.00 -15.34 -19.64
C ASN A 518 -8.34 -15.01 -18.29
N TYR A 519 -9.15 -14.66 -17.29
CA TYR A 519 -8.63 -14.46 -15.93
C TYR A 519 -8.27 -15.81 -15.28
N GLY A 520 -7.08 -15.90 -14.69
CA GLY A 520 -6.53 -17.17 -14.19
C GLY A 520 -6.00 -18.12 -15.29
N ASP A 521 -5.88 -17.68 -16.55
CA ASP A 521 -5.10 -18.42 -17.55
C ASP A 521 -3.63 -18.55 -17.08
N THR A 522 -3.02 -19.70 -17.34
CA THR A 522 -1.64 -19.99 -16.91
C THR A 522 -0.72 -20.32 -18.09
N TYR A 523 0.58 -20.08 -17.89
CA TYR A 523 1.64 -20.50 -18.80
C TYR A 523 2.84 -21.00 -17.99
N SER A 524 3.40 -22.15 -18.38
CA SER A 524 4.65 -22.66 -17.84
C SER A 524 5.75 -22.62 -18.91
N GLY A 525 6.93 -22.15 -18.53
CA GLY A 525 8.10 -22.04 -19.41
C GLY A 525 9.39 -22.19 -18.62
N SER A 526 10.54 -22.05 -19.29
CA SER A 526 11.83 -22.09 -18.61
C SER A 526 12.92 -21.31 -19.35
N ILE A 527 13.94 -20.87 -18.60
CA ILE A 527 15.10 -20.13 -19.10
C ILE A 527 16.36 -20.89 -18.70
N THR A 528 17.17 -21.27 -19.69
CA THR A 528 18.42 -22.01 -19.48
C THR A 528 19.42 -21.22 -18.64
N TYR A 529 20.23 -21.87 -17.80
CA TYR A 529 21.32 -21.24 -17.05
C TYR A 529 22.67 -21.94 -17.26
N SER A 530 23.76 -21.21 -17.01
CA SER A 530 25.03 -21.80 -16.59
C SER A 530 25.53 -21.13 -15.31
N LEU A 531 26.14 -21.89 -14.41
CA LEU A 531 26.74 -21.40 -13.17
C LEU A 531 28.21 -21.02 -13.35
N SER A 532 28.78 -20.34 -12.35
CA SER A 532 30.21 -20.05 -12.30
C SER A 532 31.02 -21.35 -12.37
N THR A 533 32.11 -21.35 -13.14
CA THR A 533 33.07 -22.46 -13.17
C THR A 533 33.83 -22.65 -11.85
N SER A 534 33.65 -21.74 -10.89
CA SER A 534 34.19 -21.80 -9.52
C SER A 534 33.15 -22.22 -8.47
N VAL A 535 31.91 -22.57 -8.85
CA VAL A 535 30.88 -22.97 -7.89
C VAL A 535 31.18 -24.37 -7.34
N THR A 536 30.97 -24.56 -6.03
CA THR A 536 31.18 -25.84 -5.33
C THR A 536 29.89 -26.31 -4.68
N ASN A 537 29.79 -27.61 -4.40
CA ASN A 537 28.64 -28.21 -3.69
C ASN A 537 28.28 -27.41 -2.41
N GLY A 538 26.98 -27.19 -2.21
CA GLY A 538 26.41 -26.44 -1.09
C GLY A 538 26.38 -24.90 -1.23
N LYS A 539 26.96 -24.32 -2.30
CA LYS A 539 26.96 -22.86 -2.48
C LYS A 539 25.59 -22.34 -2.92
N ARG A 540 25.18 -21.18 -2.37
CA ARG A 540 24.02 -20.41 -2.85
C ARG A 540 24.17 -20.03 -4.33
N VAL A 541 23.04 -20.04 -5.03
CA VAL A 541 22.84 -19.52 -6.38
C VAL A 541 21.64 -18.58 -6.28
N ARG A 542 21.80 -17.32 -6.68
CA ARG A 542 20.71 -16.33 -6.63
C ARG A 542 20.53 -15.66 -7.98
N PHE A 543 19.28 -15.38 -8.27
CA PHE A 543 18.86 -14.61 -9.43
C PHE A 543 17.54 -13.90 -9.09
N ALA A 544 17.14 -12.94 -9.92
CA ALA A 544 15.77 -12.45 -9.92
C ALA A 544 15.05 -12.84 -11.20
N TRP A 545 13.82 -13.34 -11.09
CA TRP A 545 12.87 -13.27 -12.19
C TRP A 545 12.54 -11.80 -12.41
N ARG A 546 12.74 -11.29 -13.62
CA ARG A 546 12.29 -9.97 -14.05
C ARG A 546 11.13 -10.14 -15.01
N ILE A 547 9.98 -9.61 -14.63
CA ILE A 547 8.74 -9.64 -15.41
C ILE A 547 8.47 -8.23 -15.92
N GLN A 548 8.05 -8.11 -17.17
CA GLN A 548 7.64 -6.85 -17.79
C GLN A 548 6.34 -7.07 -18.59
N THR A 549 5.29 -6.31 -18.27
CA THR A 549 4.00 -6.36 -18.98
C THR A 549 3.20 -5.07 -18.71
N GLY A 550 2.38 -4.62 -19.67
CA GLY A 550 1.51 -3.43 -19.48
C GLY A 550 2.25 -2.17 -19.01
N GLY A 551 3.47 -1.95 -19.52
CA GLY A 551 4.38 -0.85 -19.13
C GLY A 551 5.09 -1.02 -17.79
N TYR A 552 4.64 -1.94 -16.93
CA TYR A 552 5.17 -2.17 -15.59
C TYR A 552 6.32 -3.19 -15.57
N THR A 553 7.37 -2.92 -14.78
CA THR A 553 8.46 -3.89 -14.50
C THR A 553 8.55 -4.24 -13.01
N TYR A 554 8.60 -5.53 -12.69
CA TYR A 554 8.82 -6.03 -11.33
C TYR A 554 9.77 -7.22 -11.27
N TYR A 555 10.21 -7.53 -10.06
CA TYR A 555 11.26 -8.51 -9.78
C TYR A 555 10.86 -9.40 -8.61
N ASP A 556 11.01 -10.72 -8.77
CA ASP A 556 10.96 -11.70 -7.68
C ASP A 556 12.36 -12.32 -7.51
N THR A 557 12.82 -12.56 -6.28
CA THR A 557 14.22 -12.89 -5.97
C THR A 557 14.36 -14.31 -5.41
N VAL A 558 14.91 -15.20 -6.22
CA VAL A 558 15.02 -16.62 -5.92
C VAL A 558 16.39 -16.97 -5.34
N THR A 559 16.39 -17.80 -4.30
CA THR A 559 17.59 -18.47 -3.76
C THR A 559 17.50 -19.97 -3.96
N LYS A 560 18.52 -20.53 -4.60
CA LYS A 560 18.74 -21.98 -4.78
C LYS A 560 20.16 -22.34 -4.29
N PHE A 561 20.49 -23.62 -4.31
CA PHE A 561 21.76 -24.16 -3.84
C PHE A 561 22.31 -25.13 -4.88
N TYR A 562 23.57 -24.96 -5.29
CA TYR A 562 24.21 -25.91 -6.20
C TYR A 562 24.63 -27.17 -5.44
N ASN A 563 24.03 -28.31 -5.78
CA ASN A 563 24.33 -29.65 -5.26
C ASN A 563 24.56 -29.68 -3.73
N PRO A 564 23.56 -29.33 -2.91
CA PRO A 564 23.66 -29.37 -1.45
C PRO A 564 23.56 -30.80 -0.91
N VAL A 565 23.77 -30.99 0.39
CA VAL A 565 23.50 -32.26 1.07
C VAL A 565 22.06 -32.25 1.59
N THR A 566 21.17 -32.99 0.93
CA THR A 566 19.81 -33.23 1.43
C THR A 566 19.87 -34.14 2.65
N ILE A 567 19.33 -33.66 3.78
CA ILE A 567 19.26 -34.40 5.05
C ILE A 567 17.95 -35.19 5.12
N PHE A 568 16.86 -34.56 4.68
CA PHE A 568 15.51 -35.14 4.67
C PHE A 568 14.71 -34.57 3.50
N SER A 569 13.80 -35.38 2.96
CA SER A 569 12.83 -35.00 1.93
C SER A 569 11.58 -35.89 2.04
N ASP A 570 10.39 -35.29 1.98
CA ASP A 570 9.09 -35.97 1.91
C ASP A 570 8.24 -35.31 0.81
N ASP A 571 7.85 -36.10 -0.19
CA ASP A 571 6.98 -35.73 -1.31
C ASP A 571 5.49 -35.89 -0.96
N MET A 572 5.18 -36.21 0.31
CA MET A 572 3.85 -36.44 0.85
C MET A 572 3.07 -37.57 0.17
N GLU A 573 3.71 -38.36 -0.70
CA GLU A 573 3.10 -39.48 -1.42
C GLU A 573 3.06 -40.78 -0.62
N GLY A 574 3.49 -40.74 0.65
CA GLY A 574 3.47 -41.88 1.56
C GLY A 574 2.08 -42.53 1.71
N SER A 575 2.07 -43.81 2.12
CA SER A 575 0.82 -44.52 2.45
C SER A 575 0.21 -44.08 3.79
N THR A 576 1.06 -43.58 4.69
CA THR A 576 0.73 -43.31 6.08
C THR A 576 1.61 -42.17 6.61
N VAL A 577 1.00 -41.08 7.07
CA VAL A 577 1.71 -39.91 7.62
C VAL A 577 2.69 -40.27 8.76
N GLY A 578 2.33 -41.29 9.55
CA GLY A 578 3.10 -41.79 10.70
C GLY A 578 4.47 -42.40 10.39
N THR A 579 4.86 -42.56 9.11
CA THR A 579 6.23 -42.99 8.75
C THR A 579 7.23 -41.85 9.01
N ASN A 580 6.95 -40.66 8.52
CA ASN A 580 7.84 -39.50 8.62
C ASN A 580 7.43 -38.51 9.73
N TRP A 581 6.15 -38.50 10.12
CA TRP A 581 5.59 -37.46 10.99
C TRP A 581 4.82 -38.04 12.19
N ALA A 582 5.28 -37.72 13.41
CA ALA A 582 4.51 -37.90 14.63
C ALA A 582 3.44 -36.80 14.71
N VAL A 583 2.20 -37.18 14.40
CA VAL A 583 1.06 -36.25 14.29
C VAL A 583 0.16 -36.22 15.53
N THR A 584 -0.37 -35.04 15.85
CA THR A 584 -1.44 -34.85 16.84
C THR A 584 -2.48 -33.87 16.32
N GLY A 585 -3.77 -34.19 16.46
CA GLY A 585 -4.87 -33.25 16.25
C GLY A 585 -5.53 -33.24 14.86
N GLY A 586 -5.10 -34.07 13.91
CA GLY A 586 -5.79 -34.24 12.62
C GLY A 586 -4.89 -34.49 11.41
N TRP A 587 -3.66 -33.96 11.46
CA TRP A 587 -2.69 -34.00 10.35
C TRP A 587 -2.60 -35.35 9.63
N ASN A 588 -2.81 -35.35 8.31
CA ASN A 588 -2.73 -36.53 7.44
C ASN A 588 -2.46 -36.15 5.98
N TYR A 589 -2.13 -37.13 5.14
CA TYR A 589 -2.09 -36.93 3.70
C TYR A 589 -3.52 -36.87 3.11
N THR A 590 -3.76 -35.94 2.19
CA THR A 590 -5.02 -35.76 1.44
C THR A 590 -4.78 -35.70 -0.06
N THR A 591 -5.81 -35.93 -0.88
CA THR A 591 -5.82 -35.70 -2.33
C THR A 591 -6.64 -34.46 -2.75
N GLU A 592 -7.09 -33.65 -1.78
CA GLU A 592 -7.94 -32.46 -2.02
C GLU A 592 -7.17 -31.32 -2.71
N ARG A 593 -5.88 -31.20 -2.40
CA ARG A 593 -4.89 -30.30 -3.02
C ARG A 593 -3.56 -31.04 -3.09
N ALA A 594 -2.75 -30.71 -4.10
CA ALA A 594 -1.38 -31.19 -4.28
C ALA A 594 -0.59 -30.14 -5.10
N TYR A 595 0.73 -30.09 -4.96
CA TYR A 595 1.64 -29.40 -5.86
C TYR A 595 2.46 -30.43 -6.66
N GLY A 596 3.15 -31.31 -5.95
CA GLY A 596 3.75 -32.53 -6.48
C GLY A 596 2.72 -33.65 -6.60
N GLY A 597 3.09 -34.74 -7.29
CA GLY A 597 2.36 -36.01 -7.28
C GLY A 597 0.82 -35.92 -7.43
N THR A 598 0.14 -36.30 -6.36
CA THR A 598 -1.32 -36.48 -6.22
C THR A 598 -1.85 -36.10 -4.82
N LYS A 599 -0.97 -35.78 -3.85
CA LYS A 599 -1.31 -35.53 -2.44
C LYS A 599 -0.67 -34.26 -1.88
N SER A 600 -1.11 -33.87 -0.69
CA SER A 600 -0.38 -32.98 0.21
C SER A 600 -0.59 -33.42 1.67
N LEU A 601 0.30 -32.98 2.56
CA LEU A 601 0.11 -33.08 4.00
C LEU A 601 -0.73 -31.88 4.48
N THR A 602 -1.95 -32.14 4.97
CA THR A 602 -2.83 -31.10 5.53
C THR A 602 -3.08 -31.32 7.01
N GLU A 603 -3.32 -30.24 7.75
CA GLU A 603 -3.76 -30.30 9.13
C GLU A 603 -5.26 -30.67 9.26
N SER A 604 -6.07 -30.34 8.23
CA SER A 604 -7.51 -30.64 8.12
C SER A 604 -7.85 -31.45 6.86
N PRO A 605 -7.66 -32.78 6.88
CA PRO A 605 -8.11 -33.65 5.81
C PRO A 605 -9.65 -33.78 5.84
N GLY A 606 -10.33 -33.47 4.74
CA GLY A 606 -11.79 -33.59 4.62
C GLY A 606 -12.60 -32.29 4.72
N GLY A 607 -11.97 -31.12 4.68
CA GLY A 607 -12.62 -29.80 4.71
C GLY A 607 -12.10 -28.86 5.79
N ASN A 608 -12.89 -27.83 6.12
CA ASN A 608 -12.47 -26.72 7.01
C ASN A 608 -12.02 -27.17 8.42
N TYR A 609 -11.12 -26.41 9.02
CA TYR A 609 -10.58 -26.70 10.35
C TYR A 609 -11.54 -26.41 11.50
N SER A 610 -11.25 -27.01 12.66
CA SER A 610 -11.96 -26.70 13.90
C SER A 610 -11.34 -25.49 14.60
N SER A 611 -12.17 -24.54 15.04
CA SER A 611 -11.78 -23.47 15.96
C SER A 611 -11.17 -24.00 17.27
N SER A 612 -10.38 -23.16 17.94
CA SER A 612 -9.78 -23.40 19.27
C SER A 612 -8.92 -24.67 19.34
N SER A 613 -8.19 -25.00 18.28
CA SER A 613 -7.40 -26.23 18.19
C SER A 613 -5.91 -25.95 17.99
N ILE A 614 -5.06 -26.82 18.56
CA ILE A 614 -3.63 -26.83 18.30
C ILE A 614 -3.27 -28.20 17.75
N ARG A 615 -2.72 -28.23 16.54
CA ARG A 615 -2.49 -29.45 15.75
C ARG A 615 -1.06 -29.47 15.26
N ARG A 616 -0.36 -30.60 15.38
CA ARG A 616 1.08 -30.69 15.10
C ARG A 616 1.43 -31.86 14.18
N ALA A 617 2.41 -31.64 13.31
CA ALA A 617 3.18 -32.68 12.64
C ALA A 617 4.66 -32.50 13.00
N THR A 618 5.21 -33.42 13.80
CA THR A 618 6.63 -33.37 14.22
C THR A 618 7.43 -34.41 13.46
N TYR A 619 8.56 -34.05 12.86
CA TYR A 619 9.40 -35.01 12.17
C TYR A 619 9.85 -36.13 13.14
N THR A 620 9.77 -37.39 12.71
CA THR A 620 10.09 -38.57 13.55
C THR A 620 11.59 -38.74 13.78
N GLY A 621 12.42 -38.27 12.85
CA GLY A 621 13.87 -38.25 12.96
C GLY A 621 14.43 -36.97 13.61
N THR A 622 15.72 -36.76 13.39
CA THR A 622 16.47 -35.58 13.84
C THR A 622 17.40 -35.10 12.74
N ILE A 623 17.60 -33.79 12.64
CA ILE A 623 18.46 -33.12 11.67
C ILE A 623 19.85 -32.92 12.29
N ASP A 624 20.86 -33.51 11.67
CA ASP A 624 22.26 -33.38 12.09
C ASP A 624 22.94 -32.21 11.34
N LEU A 625 23.25 -31.15 12.08
CA LEU A 625 23.95 -29.95 11.64
C LEU A 625 25.37 -29.85 12.23
N SER A 626 25.95 -30.93 12.75
CA SER A 626 27.27 -30.94 13.42
C SER A 626 28.46 -30.62 12.49
N ASP A 627 28.33 -30.91 11.19
CA ASP A 627 29.27 -30.56 10.12
C ASP A 627 28.74 -29.45 9.19
N ALA A 628 27.56 -28.89 9.50
CA ALA A 628 26.91 -27.91 8.66
C ALA A 628 27.52 -26.52 8.82
N THR A 629 27.69 -25.84 7.69
CA THR A 629 28.19 -24.46 7.59
C THR A 629 27.13 -23.47 7.10
N ALA A 630 25.97 -23.99 6.71
CA ALA A 630 24.68 -23.33 6.52
C ALA A 630 23.61 -24.42 6.28
N SER A 631 22.35 -24.17 6.58
CA SER A 631 21.26 -25.15 6.41
C SER A 631 19.91 -24.47 6.28
N TRP A 632 18.98 -25.08 5.54
CA TRP A 632 17.66 -24.52 5.24
C TRP A 632 16.56 -25.57 5.24
N VAL A 633 15.33 -25.12 5.51
CA VAL A 633 14.08 -25.86 5.29
C VAL A 633 13.33 -25.22 4.12
N SER A 634 12.74 -26.01 3.24
CA SER A 634 11.81 -25.53 2.20
C SER A 634 10.64 -26.49 2.05
N PHE A 635 9.49 -25.96 1.65
CA PHE A 635 8.29 -26.70 1.27
C PHE A 635 7.38 -25.78 0.44
N TRP A 636 6.46 -26.37 -0.31
CA TRP A 636 5.31 -25.65 -0.86
C TRP A 636 4.20 -25.55 0.18
N VAL A 637 3.55 -24.39 0.23
CA VAL A 637 2.35 -24.15 1.04
C VAL A 637 1.25 -23.50 0.22
N ARG A 638 0.01 -23.96 0.43
CA ARG A 638 -1.24 -23.31 0.05
C ARG A 638 -2.12 -23.26 1.29
N HIS A 639 -2.80 -22.15 1.54
CA HIS A 639 -3.63 -22.03 2.75
C HIS A 639 -4.80 -21.06 2.65
N ARG A 640 -5.82 -21.31 3.45
CA ARG A 640 -6.95 -20.40 3.74
C ARG A 640 -7.24 -20.46 5.23
N ALA A 641 -6.95 -19.37 5.94
CA ALA A 641 -7.08 -19.28 7.38
C ALA A 641 -7.41 -17.85 7.83
N GLU A 642 -8.07 -17.73 8.98
CA GLU A 642 -8.50 -16.48 9.59
C GLU A 642 -7.31 -15.52 9.80
N ASN A 643 -7.21 -14.45 8.99
CA ASN A 643 -6.01 -13.62 8.91
C ASN A 643 -5.59 -13.02 10.29
N PHE A 644 -4.31 -13.15 10.62
CA PHE A 644 -3.65 -12.84 11.90
C PHE A 644 -4.14 -13.63 13.13
N ARG A 645 -5.24 -14.39 13.05
CA ARG A 645 -5.77 -15.18 14.17
C ARG A 645 -5.39 -16.66 14.05
N ASP A 646 -5.49 -17.22 12.86
CA ASP A 646 -5.22 -18.63 12.61
C ASP A 646 -3.95 -18.78 11.80
N LYS A 647 -3.08 -19.67 12.27
CA LYS A 647 -1.66 -19.65 11.87
C LYS A 647 -1.02 -21.03 11.81
N LEU A 648 -0.08 -21.16 10.88
CA LEU A 648 0.90 -22.24 10.84
C LEU A 648 2.29 -21.70 11.20
N GLN A 649 2.97 -22.39 12.11
CA GLN A 649 4.34 -22.04 12.51
C GLN A 649 5.28 -23.22 12.25
N VAL A 650 6.41 -22.95 11.59
CA VAL A 650 7.55 -23.87 11.58
C VAL A 650 8.34 -23.63 12.87
N GLN A 651 8.58 -24.69 13.63
CA GLN A 651 9.21 -24.61 14.93
C GLN A 651 10.34 -25.64 15.05
N VAL A 652 11.44 -25.23 15.69
CA VAL A 652 12.64 -26.05 15.90
C VAL A 652 12.92 -26.25 17.39
N SER A 653 13.68 -27.30 17.72
CA SER A 653 14.09 -27.60 19.09
C SER A 653 15.43 -28.33 19.13
N ASP A 654 16.37 -27.80 19.91
CA ASP A 654 17.73 -28.30 20.15
C ASP A 654 17.85 -29.08 21.48
N ASP A 655 16.94 -28.84 22.42
CA ASP A 655 16.89 -29.51 23.75
C ASP A 655 16.20 -30.89 23.76
N GLY A 656 15.94 -31.46 22.58
CA GLY A 656 15.27 -32.75 22.41
C GLY A 656 13.73 -32.66 22.37
N GLY A 657 13.15 -31.46 22.41
CA GLY A 657 11.72 -31.22 22.27
C GLY A 657 11.01 -30.74 23.54
N ALA A 658 11.74 -30.29 24.55
CA ALA A 658 11.20 -29.73 25.79
C ALA A 658 10.79 -28.26 25.61
N SER A 659 11.55 -27.48 24.84
CA SER A 659 11.19 -26.14 24.35
C SER A 659 11.22 -26.09 22.82
N TRP A 660 10.52 -25.11 22.24
CA TRP A 660 10.34 -24.99 20.79
C TRP A 660 10.33 -23.52 20.37
N THR A 661 11.13 -23.18 19.37
CA THR A 661 11.30 -21.81 18.85
C THR A 661 10.69 -21.73 17.46
N ALA A 662 9.80 -20.77 17.22
CA ALA A 662 9.26 -20.51 15.88
C ALA A 662 10.28 -19.76 15.01
N ILE A 663 10.50 -20.22 13.78
CA ILE A 663 11.53 -19.70 12.88
C ILE A 663 10.95 -18.91 11.70
N ALA A 664 11.68 -17.91 11.21
CA ALA A 664 11.23 -17.03 10.13
C ALA A 664 11.44 -17.68 8.76
N GLY A 665 10.39 -17.64 7.95
CA GLY A 665 10.38 -18.05 6.55
C GLY A 665 10.40 -16.84 5.61
N THR A 666 10.15 -17.09 4.32
CA THR A 666 10.17 -16.07 3.28
C THR A 666 8.92 -15.20 3.31
N THR A 667 7.74 -15.78 3.61
CA THR A 667 6.48 -15.01 3.73
C THR A 667 5.85 -15.03 5.14
N THR A 668 6.60 -15.46 6.17
CA THR A 668 6.11 -15.44 7.56
C THR A 668 6.00 -14.03 8.14
N ILE A 669 4.97 -13.82 8.95
CA ILE A 669 4.61 -12.56 9.60
C ILE A 669 4.93 -12.63 11.12
N GLN A 670 5.47 -11.55 11.68
CA GLN A 670 5.93 -11.38 13.08
C GLN A 670 5.43 -10.05 13.71
N GLU A 671 4.13 -9.91 13.96
CA GLU A 671 3.62 -8.72 14.67
C GLU A 671 3.70 -8.88 16.21
N PRO A 672 4.17 -7.87 16.97
CA PRO A 672 4.07 -7.85 18.42
C PRO A 672 2.62 -8.06 18.87
N GLY A 673 2.39 -8.81 19.95
CA GLY A 673 1.06 -9.17 20.43
C GLY A 673 0.11 -7.97 20.59
N THR A 674 -0.75 -7.79 19.60
CA THR A 674 -1.69 -6.68 19.48
C THR A 674 -2.94 -6.92 20.32
N LEU A 675 -3.57 -5.82 20.74
CA LEU A 675 -4.80 -5.85 21.56
C LEU A 675 -6.05 -6.26 20.75
N ASP A 676 -5.88 -6.65 19.48
CA ASP A 676 -6.91 -7.14 18.57
C ASP A 676 -7.16 -8.65 18.70
N GLY A 677 -6.34 -9.37 19.47
CA GLY A 677 -6.44 -10.83 19.59
C GLY A 677 -5.88 -11.58 18.38
N SER A 678 -4.98 -10.96 17.61
CA SER A 678 -3.99 -11.71 16.83
C SER A 678 -3.35 -12.80 17.70
N THR A 679 -3.18 -14.00 17.15
CA THR A 679 -2.50 -15.08 17.89
C THR A 679 -1.00 -15.14 17.59
N ILE A 680 -0.51 -14.36 16.61
CA ILE A 680 0.90 -14.34 16.17
C ILE A 680 1.83 -13.99 17.33
N ASN A 681 1.50 -12.95 18.11
CA ASN A 681 2.15 -12.60 19.38
C ASN A 681 3.70 -12.52 19.34
N GLY A 682 4.24 -11.95 18.27
CA GLY A 682 5.67 -11.76 18.03
C GLY A 682 6.40 -12.95 17.40
N ASN A 683 5.71 -14.05 17.11
CA ASN A 683 6.31 -15.30 16.63
C ASN A 683 6.06 -15.50 15.13
N PRO A 684 7.06 -15.87 14.32
CA PRO A 684 6.89 -16.01 12.88
C PRO A 684 5.81 -17.04 12.52
N SER A 685 4.87 -16.61 11.69
CA SER A 685 3.61 -17.31 11.40
C SER A 685 3.22 -17.13 9.93
N LEU A 686 2.80 -18.20 9.26
CA LEU A 686 2.01 -18.13 8.03
C LEU A 686 0.53 -17.99 8.43
N THR A 687 -0.24 -17.14 7.75
CA THR A 687 -1.65 -16.82 8.07
C THR A 687 -2.37 -16.24 6.85
N GLY A 688 -3.68 -16.00 6.95
CA GLY A 688 -4.47 -15.36 5.91
C GLY A 688 -4.84 -16.31 4.76
N ILE A 689 -4.99 -15.75 3.55
CA ILE A 689 -5.39 -16.50 2.35
C ILE A 689 -4.23 -16.46 1.34
N ARG A 690 -3.85 -17.63 0.83
CA ARG A 690 -2.84 -17.79 -0.22
C ARG A 690 -3.28 -18.92 -1.16
N GLU A 691 -3.92 -18.53 -2.26
CA GLU A 691 -4.55 -19.45 -3.22
C GLU A 691 -3.55 -20.22 -4.09
N GLU A 692 -2.53 -19.54 -4.59
CA GLU A 692 -1.46 -20.16 -5.37
C GLU A 692 -0.38 -20.72 -4.44
N TRP A 693 0.02 -21.97 -4.70
CA TRP A 693 1.12 -22.63 -4.01
C TRP A 693 2.38 -21.74 -4.00
N THR A 694 2.90 -21.45 -2.81
CA THR A 694 4.09 -20.64 -2.61
C THR A 694 5.19 -21.47 -1.97
N ARG A 695 6.43 -21.36 -2.44
CA ARG A 695 7.58 -22.05 -1.86
C ARG A 695 8.14 -21.21 -0.72
N GLU A 696 8.08 -21.74 0.49
CA GLU A 696 8.79 -21.15 1.62
C GLU A 696 10.25 -21.59 1.66
N LEU A 697 11.10 -20.73 2.22
CA LEU A 697 12.47 -21.02 2.59
C LEU A 697 12.75 -20.42 3.97
N PHE A 698 13.23 -21.24 4.90
CA PHE A 698 13.62 -20.88 6.27
C PHE A 698 15.11 -21.15 6.45
N ASP A 699 15.83 -20.23 7.11
CA ASP A 699 17.25 -20.42 7.45
C ASP A 699 17.42 -21.07 8.83
N LEU A 700 18.45 -21.90 8.98
CA LEU A 700 18.81 -22.61 10.21
C LEU A 700 20.21 -22.23 10.72
N GLU A 701 20.81 -21.13 10.25
CA GLU A 701 22.15 -20.65 10.66
C GLU A 701 22.32 -20.53 12.18
N GLU A 702 21.27 -20.19 12.95
CA GLU A 702 21.32 -20.12 14.42
C GLU A 702 21.52 -21.49 15.12
N TRP A 703 21.23 -22.62 14.45
CA TRP A 703 21.32 -23.98 15.00
C TRP A 703 22.45 -24.83 14.42
N LEU A 704 23.38 -24.24 13.67
CA LEU A 704 24.58 -24.94 13.22
C LEU A 704 25.38 -25.52 14.40
N ASN A 705 26.10 -26.62 14.17
CA ASN A 705 26.75 -27.46 15.18
C ASN A 705 25.79 -28.33 16.03
N THR A 706 24.46 -28.23 15.85
CA THR A 706 23.49 -29.06 16.59
C THR A 706 23.37 -30.46 15.95
N PRO A 707 23.70 -31.57 16.65
CA PRO A 707 23.72 -32.90 16.05
C PRO A 707 22.35 -33.60 15.98
N ALA A 708 21.32 -33.04 16.62
CA ALA A 708 20.03 -33.70 16.81
C ALA A 708 18.84 -32.72 16.81
N LEU A 709 18.87 -31.70 15.95
CA LEU A 709 17.83 -30.68 15.87
C LEU A 709 16.48 -31.31 15.47
N ARG A 710 15.40 -30.96 16.16
CA ARG A 710 14.04 -31.40 15.85
C ARG A 710 13.27 -30.30 15.13
N ILE A 711 12.36 -30.69 14.24
CA ILE A 711 11.49 -29.76 13.49
C ILE A 711 10.04 -30.22 13.61
N ARG A 712 9.11 -29.28 13.77
CA ARG A 712 7.67 -29.51 13.68
C ARG A 712 6.93 -28.38 12.96
N LEU A 713 5.80 -28.75 12.39
CA LEU A 713 4.74 -27.85 11.98
C LEU A 713 3.72 -27.76 13.12
N GLU A 714 3.36 -26.56 13.55
CA GLU A 714 2.31 -26.31 14.55
C GLU A 714 1.26 -25.36 13.98
N PHE A 715 0.05 -25.89 13.73
CA PHE A 715 -1.13 -25.10 13.43
C PHE A 715 -1.83 -24.73 14.74
N THR A 716 -2.32 -23.49 14.82
CA THR A 716 -3.14 -22.97 15.93
C THR A 716 -4.32 -22.20 15.36
N SER A 717 -5.53 -22.55 15.78
CA SER A 717 -6.77 -21.81 15.50
C SER A 717 -7.37 -21.14 16.74
N SER A 718 -7.97 -19.98 16.52
CA SER A 718 -8.70 -19.14 17.47
C SER A 718 -10.16 -19.58 17.61
N GLY A 719 -10.92 -18.95 18.51
CA GLY A 719 -12.31 -19.31 18.77
C GLY A 719 -13.25 -18.93 17.62
N ALA A 720 -14.26 -19.77 17.36
CA ALA A 720 -15.19 -19.56 16.26
C ALA A 720 -15.91 -18.21 16.38
N THR A 721 -15.57 -17.28 15.47
CA THR A 721 -16.40 -16.12 15.20
C THR A 721 -17.65 -16.55 14.41
N SER A 722 -18.72 -15.74 14.46
CA SER A 722 -19.94 -15.97 13.66
C SER A 722 -19.74 -15.77 12.16
N TYR A 723 -18.63 -15.14 11.77
CA TYR A 723 -18.21 -14.87 10.41
C TYR A 723 -17.56 -16.12 9.82
N ASP A 724 -18.38 -17.17 9.67
CA ASP A 724 -18.04 -18.46 9.06
C ASP A 724 -17.83 -18.27 7.55
N PHE A 725 -16.57 -18.13 7.12
CA PHE A 725 -16.20 -18.13 5.72
C PHE A 725 -16.23 -19.58 5.22
N SER A 726 -16.99 -19.81 4.15
CA SER A 726 -17.34 -21.16 3.69
C SER A 726 -16.17 -22.04 3.18
N GLU A 727 -14.93 -21.56 3.28
CA GLU A 727 -13.73 -22.13 2.66
C GLU A 727 -12.45 -21.89 3.49
N ASP A 728 -12.51 -21.83 4.83
CA ASP A 728 -11.30 -21.83 5.67
C ASP A 728 -10.73 -23.26 5.77
N GLU A 729 -10.16 -23.74 4.65
CA GLU A 729 -9.63 -25.11 4.44
C GLU A 729 -8.34 -25.42 5.23
N GLY A 730 -7.73 -24.42 5.87
CA GLY A 730 -6.51 -24.60 6.66
C GLY A 730 -5.24 -24.55 5.81
N PHE A 731 -4.27 -25.41 6.11
CA PHE A 731 -2.94 -25.41 5.49
C PHE A 731 -2.60 -26.74 4.83
N HIS A 732 -2.24 -26.69 3.54
CA HIS A 732 -1.67 -27.80 2.78
C HIS A 732 -0.17 -27.59 2.57
N ILE A 733 0.63 -28.63 2.79
CA ILE A 733 2.09 -28.63 2.74
C ILE A 733 2.59 -29.74 1.82
N ASP A 734 3.59 -29.45 1.00
CA ASP A 734 4.09 -30.37 -0.03
C ASP A 734 5.60 -30.18 -0.33
N ASP A 735 6.26 -31.15 -0.97
CA ASP A 735 7.73 -31.24 -1.21
C ASP A 735 8.60 -30.75 -0.03
N PHE A 736 8.38 -31.27 1.19
CA PHE A 736 9.12 -30.80 2.37
C PHE A 736 10.57 -31.31 2.34
N LYS A 737 11.55 -30.40 2.27
CA LYS A 737 12.98 -30.72 2.14
C LYS A 737 13.83 -29.94 3.16
N VAL A 738 14.85 -30.61 3.71
CA VAL A 738 15.89 -30.00 4.55
C VAL A 738 17.26 -30.25 3.92
N VAL A 739 18.02 -29.19 3.65
CA VAL A 739 19.32 -29.26 2.97
C VAL A 739 20.40 -28.47 3.72
N LYS A 740 21.64 -28.97 3.74
CA LYS A 740 22.82 -28.28 4.30
C LYS A 740 23.97 -28.10 3.31
N SER A 741 24.81 -27.11 3.59
CA SER A 741 26.16 -27.01 3.02
C SER A 741 27.20 -27.46 4.04
N ILE A 742 28.05 -28.42 3.67
CA ILE A 742 29.28 -28.77 4.40
C ILE A 742 30.50 -27.98 3.89
N THR A 743 30.34 -27.21 2.80
CA THR A 743 31.38 -26.29 2.30
C THR A 743 31.10 -24.91 2.88
N PRO A 744 32.01 -24.28 3.66
CA PRO A 744 31.78 -22.99 4.28
C PRO A 744 31.12 -21.98 3.34
N LEU A 745 30.00 -21.39 3.76
CA LEU A 745 29.50 -20.17 3.15
C LEU A 745 30.43 -19.01 3.53
N ILE A 746 31.59 -18.95 2.87
CA ILE A 746 32.33 -17.70 2.67
C ILE A 746 31.46 -16.73 1.87
N THR A 747 30.57 -16.08 2.60
CA THR A 747 29.86 -14.85 2.27
C THR A 747 30.88 -13.78 1.97
N LEU A 748 31.09 -13.54 0.68
CA LEU A 748 31.80 -12.38 0.17
C LEU A 748 31.08 -11.88 -1.08
N PRO A 749 31.30 -10.62 -1.49
CA PRO A 749 31.97 -9.55 -0.75
C PRO A 749 31.01 -8.45 -0.31
N VAL A 750 31.45 -7.65 0.66
CA VAL A 750 31.24 -6.19 0.77
C VAL A 750 29.97 -5.62 0.10
N HIS A 751 28.92 -5.40 0.89
CA HIS A 751 27.68 -4.80 0.41
C HIS A 751 27.82 -3.26 0.26
N PHE A 752 27.80 -2.76 -0.98
CA PHE A 752 27.68 -1.33 -1.26
C PHE A 752 26.28 -0.80 -0.86
N ILE A 753 26.21 -0.06 0.25
CA ILE A 753 24.99 0.62 0.72
C ILE A 753 24.61 1.75 -0.25
N SER A 754 25.60 2.49 -0.77
CA SER A 754 25.39 3.49 -1.81
C SER A 754 26.69 3.83 -2.55
N PHE A 755 26.57 4.24 -3.81
CA PHE A 755 27.62 4.93 -4.55
C PHE A 755 27.04 6.15 -5.26
N THR A 756 27.69 7.30 -5.11
CA THR A 756 27.20 8.61 -5.60
C THR A 756 28.34 9.43 -6.19
N GLY A 757 28.02 10.33 -7.11
CA GLY A 757 28.99 11.18 -7.80
C GLY A 757 28.38 12.54 -8.14
N ARG A 758 29.21 13.59 -8.06
CA ARG A 758 28.81 14.97 -8.43
C ARG A 758 29.98 15.75 -9.00
N LEU A 759 29.71 16.57 -10.01
CA LEU A 759 30.65 17.57 -10.48
C LEU A 759 30.83 18.66 -9.40
N GLN A 760 32.06 19.13 -9.20
CA GLN A 760 32.40 20.21 -8.29
C GLN A 760 32.62 21.53 -9.03
N GLN A 761 32.61 22.66 -8.30
CA GLN A 761 32.83 24.01 -8.87
C GLN A 761 34.22 24.23 -9.50
N ASN A 762 35.16 23.32 -9.25
CA ASN A 762 36.50 23.29 -9.83
C ASN A 762 36.64 22.22 -10.94
N GLU A 763 35.52 21.88 -11.58
CA GLU A 763 35.41 20.96 -12.73
C GLU A 763 35.82 19.50 -12.47
N MET A 764 36.25 19.14 -11.27
CA MET A 764 36.53 17.76 -10.88
C MET A 764 35.26 17.02 -10.46
N VAL A 765 35.18 15.70 -10.68
CA VAL A 765 34.06 14.87 -10.19
C VAL A 765 34.43 14.27 -8.84
N ARG A 766 33.65 14.58 -7.80
CA ARG A 766 33.74 13.92 -6.49
C ARG A 766 32.81 12.72 -6.43
N LEU A 767 33.38 11.60 -6.00
CA LEU A 767 32.75 10.30 -5.84
C LEU A 767 32.75 9.93 -4.35
N ASP A 768 31.62 9.48 -3.81
CA ASP A 768 31.47 9.08 -2.40
C ASP A 768 30.66 7.76 -2.33
N TRP A 769 31.13 6.78 -1.55
CA TRP A 769 30.42 5.51 -1.31
C TRP A 769 30.32 5.14 0.18
N LYS A 770 29.27 4.36 0.48
CA LYS A 770 29.11 3.64 1.74
C LYS A 770 29.10 2.14 1.41
N ALA A 771 29.83 1.35 2.19
CA ALA A 771 29.84 -0.10 2.07
C ALA A 771 30.05 -0.74 3.45
N VAL A 772 29.45 -1.91 3.67
CA VAL A 772 29.75 -2.77 4.81
C VAL A 772 30.92 -3.65 4.42
N THR A 773 32.07 -3.51 5.08
CA THR A 773 33.29 -4.31 4.82
C THR A 773 33.54 -5.31 5.94
N ASP A 774 33.79 -6.55 5.56
CA ASP A 774 34.22 -7.66 6.41
C ASP A 774 35.76 -7.70 6.58
N GLU A 775 36.28 -8.75 7.23
CA GLU A 775 37.71 -8.96 7.45
C GLU A 775 38.50 -9.45 6.22
N MET A 776 37.83 -9.88 5.14
CA MET A 776 38.47 -10.32 3.90
C MET A 776 38.71 -9.16 2.93
N HIS A 777 38.05 -8.02 3.11
CA HIS A 777 38.31 -6.79 2.36
C HIS A 777 39.81 -6.41 2.34
N ASP A 778 40.39 -6.22 1.14
CA ASP A 778 41.72 -5.61 0.97
C ASP A 778 41.62 -4.15 0.49
N ASN A 779 40.78 -3.88 -0.52
CA ASN A 779 40.73 -2.55 -1.13
C ASN A 779 39.44 -2.20 -1.87
N PHE A 780 39.28 -0.89 -2.10
CA PHE A 780 38.42 -0.32 -3.13
C PHE A 780 39.25 0.37 -4.20
N HIS A 781 39.01 0.04 -5.46
CA HIS A 781 39.43 0.81 -6.63
C HIS A 781 38.21 1.49 -7.26
N VAL A 782 38.43 2.62 -7.95
CA VAL A 782 37.38 3.26 -8.77
C VAL A 782 37.75 3.08 -10.22
N GLU A 783 36.75 2.74 -11.03
CA GLU A 783 36.86 2.54 -12.46
C GLU A 783 35.92 3.48 -13.22
N LYS A 784 36.36 3.92 -14.39
CA LYS A 784 35.72 4.91 -15.26
C LYS A 784 35.54 4.35 -16.67
N SER A 785 34.41 4.66 -17.29
CA SER A 785 34.05 4.35 -18.67
C SER A 785 33.42 5.56 -19.35
N LEU A 786 33.57 5.66 -20.68
CA LEU A 786 32.94 6.71 -21.50
C LEU A 786 31.72 6.21 -22.27
N ASN A 787 31.53 4.88 -22.37
CA ASN A 787 30.42 4.23 -23.06
C ASN A 787 29.54 3.36 -22.12
N GLY A 788 29.91 3.24 -20.85
CA GLY A 788 29.17 2.47 -19.85
C GLY A 788 29.48 0.96 -19.87
N THR A 789 30.38 0.50 -20.75
CA THR A 789 30.76 -0.92 -20.90
C THR A 789 32.24 -1.14 -20.64
N ASP A 790 33.12 -0.32 -21.25
CA ASP A 790 34.57 -0.48 -21.15
C ASP A 790 35.11 0.35 -19.99
N PHE A 791 35.36 -0.31 -18.85
CA PHE A 791 35.84 0.32 -17.62
C PHE A 791 37.36 0.23 -17.46
N THR A 792 37.96 1.32 -16.99
CA THR A 792 39.40 1.45 -16.73
C THR A 792 39.64 2.01 -15.33
N GLN A 793 40.61 1.47 -14.59
CA GLN A 793 40.89 1.88 -13.21
C GLN A 793 41.53 3.28 -13.15
N ILE A 794 40.92 4.20 -12.40
CA ILE A 794 41.41 5.59 -12.23
C ILE A 794 42.06 5.86 -10.88
N GLY A 795 41.87 5.01 -9.86
CA GLY A 795 42.51 5.17 -8.56
C GLY A 795 42.14 4.11 -7.52
N LYS A 796 42.74 4.21 -6.33
CA LYS A 796 42.41 3.43 -5.12
C LYS A 796 41.80 4.37 -4.06
N GLY A 797 40.68 3.97 -3.46
CA GLY A 797 40.01 4.71 -2.38
C GLY A 797 40.73 4.58 -1.03
N PRO A 798 40.32 5.34 -0.01
CA PRO A 798 40.82 5.15 1.35
C PRO A 798 40.43 3.76 1.87
N ALA A 799 41.31 3.15 2.67
CA ALA A 799 41.11 1.79 3.21
C ALA A 799 40.15 1.73 4.42
N VAL A 800 39.63 2.89 4.87
CA VAL A 800 38.72 3.02 6.02
C VAL A 800 37.66 4.07 5.70
N ALA A 801 36.44 3.89 6.19
CA ALA A 801 35.34 4.83 5.98
C ALA A 801 35.63 6.21 6.64
N PRO A 802 35.09 7.33 6.11
CA PRO A 802 34.22 7.42 4.93
C PRO A 802 34.98 7.23 3.61
N TYR A 803 34.38 6.52 2.66
CA TYR A 803 35.03 6.19 1.40
C TYR A 803 34.69 7.20 0.28
N TRP A 804 35.71 7.73 -0.38
CA TRP A 804 35.57 8.76 -1.43
C TRP A 804 36.75 8.78 -2.40
N MET A 805 36.56 9.46 -3.53
CA MET A 805 37.61 9.77 -4.51
C MET A 805 37.30 11.09 -5.24
N ILE A 806 38.31 11.69 -5.85
CA ILE A 806 38.16 12.74 -6.87
C ILE A 806 38.68 12.19 -8.20
N ASP A 807 37.86 12.21 -9.25
CA ASP A 807 38.36 12.22 -10.63
C ASP A 807 38.69 13.67 -11.00
N ALA A 808 39.99 13.95 -11.09
CA ALA A 808 40.49 15.29 -11.40
C ALA A 808 40.43 15.64 -12.90
N ASN A 809 40.14 14.67 -13.78
CA ASN A 809 40.10 14.85 -15.23
C ASN A 809 38.88 14.13 -15.84
N PRO A 810 37.63 14.52 -15.49
CA PRO A 810 36.44 14.05 -16.19
C PRO A 810 36.53 14.38 -17.70
N ALA A 811 35.97 13.52 -18.53
CA ALA A 811 35.95 13.68 -19.99
C ALA A 811 34.66 14.39 -20.43
N ILE A 812 34.71 15.12 -21.55
CA ILE A 812 33.54 15.84 -22.07
C ILE A 812 32.46 14.83 -22.48
N GLY A 813 31.25 14.98 -21.93
CA GLY A 813 30.12 14.07 -22.11
C GLY A 813 29.84 13.21 -20.87
N ASN A 814 29.37 11.99 -21.10
CA ASN A 814 29.09 11.04 -20.02
C ASN A 814 30.39 10.50 -19.41
N ASN A 815 30.43 10.42 -18.08
CA ASN A 815 31.47 9.70 -17.34
C ASN A 815 30.78 8.67 -16.46
N TYR A 816 30.85 7.41 -16.87
CA TYR A 816 30.31 6.30 -16.10
C TYR A 816 31.35 5.84 -15.09
N TYR A 817 30.99 5.76 -13.82
CA TYR A 817 31.86 5.31 -12.75
C TYR A 817 31.28 4.07 -12.06
N ARG A 818 32.16 3.20 -11.56
CA ARG A 818 31.84 2.15 -10.59
C ARG A 818 32.98 2.00 -9.59
N VAL A 819 32.67 1.57 -8.38
CA VAL A 819 33.69 1.15 -7.41
C VAL A 819 33.89 -0.36 -7.56
N ARG A 820 35.12 -0.77 -7.86
CA ARG A 820 35.57 -2.16 -7.82
C ARG A 820 36.17 -2.44 -6.45
N GLN A 821 35.48 -3.18 -5.60
CA GLN A 821 36.06 -3.74 -4.39
C GLN A 821 36.88 -4.99 -4.72
N THR A 822 37.91 -5.28 -3.92
CA THR A 822 38.69 -6.53 -4.02
C THR A 822 39.06 -7.07 -2.64
N ASP A 823 38.93 -8.39 -2.49
CA ASP A 823 39.22 -9.16 -1.29
C ASP A 823 40.68 -9.68 -1.27
N LYS A 824 41.15 -10.11 -0.10
CA LYS A 824 42.48 -10.69 0.13
C LYS A 824 42.75 -12.00 -0.63
N ASP A 825 41.70 -12.71 -1.04
CA ASP A 825 41.78 -13.90 -1.90
C ASP A 825 41.77 -13.56 -3.42
N GLY A 826 41.61 -12.27 -3.76
CA GLY A 826 41.51 -11.78 -5.14
C GLY A 826 40.09 -11.73 -5.71
N ARG A 827 39.05 -12.09 -4.94
CA ARG A 827 37.65 -11.92 -5.34
C ARG A 827 37.31 -10.44 -5.54
N VAL A 828 36.33 -10.17 -6.41
CA VAL A 828 35.95 -8.82 -6.85
C VAL A 828 34.44 -8.65 -6.82
N THR A 829 33.96 -7.52 -6.28
CA THR A 829 32.57 -7.04 -6.42
C THR A 829 32.55 -5.60 -6.89
N TYR A 830 31.51 -5.25 -7.65
CA TYR A 830 31.30 -3.89 -8.17
C TYR A 830 30.10 -3.23 -7.53
N SER A 831 30.17 -1.91 -7.35
CA SER A 831 28.98 -1.09 -7.07
C SER A 831 28.06 -1.03 -8.29
N GLN A 832 26.86 -0.49 -8.09
CA GLN A 832 26.07 0.11 -9.19
C GLN A 832 26.94 1.05 -10.04
N VAL A 833 26.65 1.13 -11.34
CA VAL A 833 27.24 2.15 -12.23
C VAL A 833 26.46 3.45 -12.07
N ILE A 834 27.17 4.56 -11.93
CA ILE A 834 26.59 5.91 -11.95
C ILE A 834 27.15 6.69 -13.14
N ASN A 835 26.37 7.62 -13.71
CA ASN A 835 26.85 8.56 -14.72
C ASN A 835 26.97 9.96 -14.11
N VAL A 836 28.09 10.64 -14.34
CA VAL A 836 28.22 12.09 -14.13
C VAL A 836 28.54 12.73 -15.48
N PHE A 837 27.57 13.45 -16.02
CA PHE A 837 27.77 14.27 -17.22
C PHE A 837 28.68 15.46 -16.89
N TYR A 838 29.79 15.59 -17.60
CA TYR A 838 30.72 16.73 -17.47
C TYR A 838 30.80 17.49 -18.79
N ASP A 839 30.68 18.80 -18.71
CA ASP A 839 30.52 19.65 -19.89
C ASP A 839 31.27 20.98 -19.72
N PRO A 840 32.60 21.01 -19.97
CA PRO A 840 33.41 22.22 -19.95
C PRO A 840 33.18 23.06 -21.22
N ALA A 841 31.94 23.48 -21.39
CA ALA A 841 31.60 24.59 -22.25
C ALA A 841 32.20 25.86 -21.63
N ASN A 842 33.19 26.45 -22.31
CA ASN A 842 33.95 27.58 -21.79
C ASN A 842 33.12 28.86 -21.92
N TYR A 843 32.25 29.11 -20.95
CA TYR A 843 31.46 30.33 -20.83
C TYR A 843 32.28 31.45 -20.20
N GLN A 844 32.67 32.46 -20.97
CA GLN A 844 33.16 33.72 -20.40
C GLN A 844 32.09 34.80 -20.50
N VAL A 845 31.72 35.35 -19.33
CA VAL A 845 30.74 36.44 -19.21
C VAL A 845 31.44 37.64 -18.57
N THR A 846 31.88 38.59 -19.39
CA THR A 846 32.45 39.85 -18.91
C THR A 846 31.35 40.90 -18.83
N VAL A 847 31.30 41.65 -17.72
CA VAL A 847 30.32 42.71 -17.46
C VAL A 847 31.08 44.01 -17.18
N TYR A 848 30.94 45.01 -18.05
CA TYR A 848 31.70 46.27 -17.97
C TYR A 848 30.93 47.45 -18.58
N PRO A 849 31.00 48.68 -18.02
CA PRO A 849 31.56 49.02 -16.71
C PRO A 849 30.72 48.41 -15.58
N ASN A 850 31.37 48.11 -14.45
CA ASN A 850 30.72 47.62 -13.25
C ASN A 850 31.49 48.15 -12.02
N PRO A 851 30.96 49.12 -11.25
CA PRO A 851 29.60 49.68 -11.34
C PRO A 851 29.27 50.38 -12.66
N VAL A 852 27.98 50.41 -13.01
CA VAL A 852 27.43 51.01 -14.24
C VAL A 852 26.69 52.31 -13.94
N THR A 853 26.78 53.28 -14.85
CA THR A 853 25.94 54.49 -14.87
C THR A 853 24.81 54.39 -15.91
N ASP A 854 25.14 54.27 -17.20
CA ASP A 854 24.21 54.55 -18.30
C ASP A 854 23.89 53.33 -19.19
N PHE A 855 24.90 52.50 -19.47
CA PHE A 855 24.76 51.23 -20.17
C PHE A 855 25.81 50.24 -19.65
N VAL A 856 25.45 48.95 -19.59
CA VAL A 856 26.39 47.87 -19.30
C VAL A 856 26.61 47.04 -20.56
N GLN A 857 27.87 46.77 -20.89
CA GLN A 857 28.24 45.78 -21.89
C GLN A 857 28.34 44.41 -21.22
N ILE A 858 27.63 43.43 -21.78
CA ILE A 858 27.79 42.00 -21.48
C ILE A 858 28.47 41.37 -22.69
N LYS A 859 29.71 40.89 -22.50
CA LYS A 859 30.40 40.05 -23.47
C LYS A 859 30.24 38.60 -23.05
N PHE A 860 29.40 37.86 -23.77
CA PHE A 860 29.21 36.42 -23.61
C PHE A 860 30.01 35.69 -24.69
N THR A 861 30.91 34.80 -24.29
CA THR A 861 31.67 33.93 -25.19
C THR A 861 31.35 32.48 -24.88
N SER A 862 31.00 31.71 -25.91
CA SER A 862 30.80 30.25 -25.82
C SER A 862 31.49 29.55 -26.98
N ASN A 863 32.13 28.42 -26.69
CA ASN A 863 32.66 27.50 -27.69
C ASN A 863 31.57 26.63 -28.36
N ARG A 864 30.29 26.76 -27.94
CA ARG A 864 29.16 25.99 -28.48
C ARG A 864 28.23 26.81 -29.39
N PRO A 865 27.63 26.16 -30.42
CA PRO A 865 26.55 26.72 -31.21
C PRO A 865 25.18 26.30 -30.64
N GLU A 866 24.61 27.10 -29.74
CA GLU A 866 23.24 26.94 -29.22
C GLU A 866 22.60 28.31 -28.92
N GLN A 867 21.37 28.31 -28.40
CA GLN A 867 20.77 29.52 -27.83
C GLN A 867 20.99 29.61 -26.32
N TYR A 868 21.31 30.82 -25.86
CA TYR A 868 21.39 31.17 -24.45
C TYR A 868 20.38 32.27 -24.11
N LEU A 869 19.69 32.13 -22.98
CA LEU A 869 18.80 33.15 -22.44
C LEU A 869 19.58 34.01 -21.44
N ILE A 870 19.78 35.28 -21.77
CA ILE A 870 20.33 36.30 -20.88
C ILE A 870 19.18 36.98 -20.16
N CYS A 871 19.17 36.94 -18.84
CA CYS A 871 18.11 37.50 -17.99
C CYS A 871 18.71 38.29 -16.82
N ILE A 872 18.26 39.53 -16.64
CA ILE A 872 18.66 40.38 -15.49
C ILE A 872 17.45 40.55 -14.58
N THR A 873 17.63 40.30 -13.28
CA THR A 873 16.63 40.58 -12.23
C THR A 873 17.16 41.60 -11.23
N ASP A 874 16.26 42.29 -10.54
CA ASP A 874 16.61 42.93 -9.26
C ASP A 874 16.63 41.91 -8.10
N LEU A 875 16.99 42.38 -6.90
CA LEU A 875 17.07 41.55 -5.69
C LEU A 875 15.72 40.98 -5.19
N THR A 876 14.58 41.42 -5.74
CA THR A 876 13.26 40.82 -5.46
C THR A 876 12.92 39.68 -6.42
N GLY A 877 13.81 39.36 -7.35
CA GLY A 877 13.57 38.36 -8.42
C GLY A 877 12.78 38.92 -9.61
N ARG A 878 12.35 40.18 -9.57
CA ARG A 878 11.66 40.83 -10.69
C ARG A 878 12.63 41.01 -11.87
N LYS A 879 12.26 40.43 -13.01
CA LYS A 879 12.94 40.56 -14.30
C LYS A 879 12.91 42.00 -14.82
N VAL A 880 14.06 42.53 -15.22
CA VAL A 880 14.23 43.88 -15.79
C VAL A 880 14.89 43.90 -17.17
N TYR A 881 15.50 42.79 -17.61
CA TYR A 881 15.94 42.56 -18.98
C TYR A 881 15.86 41.07 -19.33
N GLU A 882 15.53 40.74 -20.57
CA GLU A 882 15.63 39.38 -21.09
C GLU A 882 15.85 39.37 -22.61
N GLU A 883 16.80 38.56 -23.09
CA GLU A 883 17.10 38.36 -24.51
C GLU A 883 17.64 36.95 -24.77
N SER A 884 17.13 36.27 -25.80
CA SER A 884 17.73 35.02 -26.31
C SER A 884 18.80 35.34 -27.35
N ILE A 885 20.06 34.98 -27.06
CA ILE A 885 21.16 35.08 -28.01
C ILE A 885 21.48 33.71 -28.61
N ALA A 886 21.56 33.62 -29.93
CA ALA A 886 22.20 32.49 -30.61
C ALA A 886 23.71 32.78 -30.75
N THR A 887 24.57 31.86 -30.34
CA THR A 887 25.98 31.86 -30.71
C THR A 887 26.25 30.83 -31.79
N SER A 888 27.24 31.09 -32.63
CA SER A 888 27.78 30.15 -33.62
C SER A 888 29.28 30.01 -33.37
N SER A 889 29.63 29.40 -32.23
CA SER A 889 31.01 29.25 -31.69
C SER A 889 31.83 30.55 -31.73
N GLY A 890 31.64 31.43 -30.74
CA GLY A 890 32.28 32.74 -30.68
C GLY A 890 31.76 33.64 -29.56
N SER A 891 32.11 34.93 -29.62
CA SER A 891 31.67 35.95 -28.66
C SER A 891 30.54 36.82 -29.21
N LYS A 892 29.46 36.96 -28.43
CA LYS A 892 28.38 37.92 -28.60
C LYS A 892 28.53 39.04 -27.57
N GLU A 893 28.39 40.28 -28.02
CA GLU A 893 28.31 41.46 -27.14
C GLU A 893 26.89 42.04 -27.16
N LEU A 894 26.37 42.37 -25.98
CA LEU A 894 25.13 43.11 -25.76
C LEU A 894 25.44 44.40 -25.01
N ASN A 895 24.84 45.51 -25.41
CA ASN A 895 24.92 46.79 -24.69
C ASN A 895 23.53 47.12 -24.15
N ILE A 896 23.33 46.91 -22.85
CA ILE A 896 22.01 47.02 -22.20
C ILE A 896 21.89 48.40 -21.54
N PRO A 897 20.87 49.21 -21.87
CA PRO A 897 20.63 50.49 -21.20
C PRO A 897 20.31 50.30 -19.71
N PHE A 898 21.07 50.97 -18.85
CA PHE A 898 20.88 51.02 -17.40
C PHE A 898 20.45 52.40 -16.89
N SER A 899 20.45 53.43 -17.75
CA SER A 899 20.14 54.83 -17.40
C SER A 899 18.76 55.09 -16.78
N GLN A 900 17.78 54.19 -16.98
CA GLN A 900 16.47 54.24 -16.31
C GLN A 900 16.27 53.14 -15.24
N MET A 901 17.31 52.38 -14.91
CA MET A 901 17.29 51.43 -13.81
C MET A 901 17.66 52.13 -12.49
N ALA A 902 17.02 51.72 -11.39
CA ALA A 902 17.26 52.28 -10.06
C ALA A 902 18.67 51.96 -9.55
N ALA A 903 19.24 52.84 -8.72
CA ALA A 903 20.53 52.66 -8.06
C ALA A 903 20.47 51.54 -7.00
N GLN A 904 20.77 50.31 -7.43
CA GLN A 904 20.74 49.09 -6.62
C GLN A 904 21.62 47.99 -7.24
N LEU A 905 21.68 46.83 -6.59
CA LEU A 905 22.27 45.63 -7.18
C LEU A 905 21.27 44.89 -8.07
N TYR A 906 21.75 44.41 -9.22
CA TYR A 906 21.04 43.51 -10.12
C TYR A 906 21.83 42.20 -10.27
N ILE A 907 21.13 41.12 -10.57
CA ILE A 907 21.70 39.81 -10.87
C ILE A 907 21.49 39.52 -12.34
N LEU A 908 22.59 39.39 -13.08
CA LEU A 908 22.61 38.79 -14.40
C LEU A 908 22.67 37.28 -14.24
N THR A 909 21.79 36.56 -14.93
CA THR A 909 21.85 35.11 -15.15
C THR A 909 21.93 34.83 -16.65
N VAL A 910 22.69 33.79 -17.00
CA VAL A 910 22.72 33.24 -18.35
C VAL A 910 22.31 31.78 -18.26
N LYS A 911 21.38 31.34 -19.12
CA LYS A 911 20.92 29.96 -19.23
C LYS A 911 21.18 29.39 -20.61
N ASN A 912 21.33 28.07 -20.73
CA ASN A 912 21.47 27.37 -22.01
C ASN A 912 20.12 26.89 -22.59
N GLY A 913 20.16 26.17 -23.72
CA GLY A 913 18.96 25.63 -24.38
C GLY A 913 18.17 24.61 -23.56
N ARG A 914 18.71 24.14 -22.42
CA ARG A 914 18.06 23.22 -21.47
C ARG A 914 17.54 23.93 -20.22
N ASN A 915 17.48 25.28 -20.21
CA ASN A 915 17.04 26.12 -19.08
C ASN A 915 17.96 26.06 -17.84
N GLU A 916 19.13 25.41 -17.94
CA GLU A 916 20.15 25.32 -16.89
C GLU A 916 20.93 26.64 -16.78
N ILE A 917 21.22 27.12 -15.56
CA ILE A 917 22.01 28.35 -15.36
C ILE A 917 23.50 28.03 -15.58
N VAL A 918 24.10 28.66 -16.59
CA VAL A 918 25.51 28.49 -16.98
C VAL A 918 26.43 29.62 -16.51
N SER A 919 25.88 30.78 -16.13
CA SER A 919 26.65 31.83 -15.48
C SER A 919 25.76 32.79 -14.68
N THR A 920 26.32 33.37 -13.61
CA THR A 920 25.66 34.38 -12.78
C THR A 920 26.65 35.49 -12.47
N GLN A 921 26.28 36.75 -12.68
CA GLN A 921 27.09 37.94 -12.40
C GLN A 921 26.30 38.99 -11.62
N ARG A 922 26.99 39.84 -10.86
CA ARG A 922 26.39 40.97 -10.13
C ARG A 922 26.65 42.26 -10.89
N ILE A 923 25.62 43.09 -11.08
CA ILE A 923 25.74 44.41 -11.69
C ILE A 923 25.34 45.46 -10.65
N ALA A 924 26.24 46.38 -10.33
CA ALA A 924 25.96 47.48 -9.39
C ALA A 924 25.64 48.76 -10.17
N LYS A 925 24.40 49.27 -10.07
CA LYS A 925 24.00 50.57 -10.65
C LYS A 925 24.28 51.68 -9.63
N GLN A 926 25.06 52.69 -10.05
CA GLN A 926 25.24 53.95 -9.31
C GLN A 926 24.14 54.96 -9.67
#